data_AF-A0A2A2PYY0-F1
#
_entry.id   AF-A0A2A2PYY0-F1
#
_cell.length_a   1.000
_cell.length_b   1.000
_cell.length_c   1.000
_cell.angle_alpha   90.00
_cell.angle_beta   90.00
_cell.angle_gamma   90.00
#
_symmetry.space_group_name_H-M   'P 1'
#
loop_
_entity.id
_entity.type
_entity.pdbx_description
1 polymer ?
#
loop_
_entity_poly.entity_id
_entity_poly.type
_entity_poly.pdbx_seq_one_letter_code
_entity_poly.pdbx_strand_id
1 'polypeptide(L)'
;MKTNLRFASALLCCAATLIPSVGFSAQYDQRLGNLSTRAQVGTGGNVMITGFVVQAGAPKRVLIRAVGPRLATAPFGIAGTLADPQVQLFNSAGVLVLANDNWLAGDAATMASVGAFPLAANSRDASLVATLSPGAYTAQVSGVNNTSGVAILEIYDVTGSARLLNLSTRALVGAGANTFFSGLAVAPGGGARRVLVRAAGPALSALGVSGALADPAIAVVDAAGRQIAGGANDNWETGGAAALTAAFAQAGAFPFARGSNDSALLLDLAPGNYVIQANGVGGSSGTALVEVYDLSPETLSTVSVRATVAATDNTSLTPAQFTVSRVGATTAPVTVSYTLSGTAVAGTDFAPLPGTVTIPAGATSATVTFVPRSNPANVNNRTATLTLAPQSAYGVGENDRASVTIFANSGSLYVSTLRTLPAAANSTAYGTAIVQLASDEKSALVGVSFSNLSSPQVVAHLAIDGNYVFNLPQGQVTNALWTLAAVGTYSTADLVAAIKAGRVTVSIDTALYPTGELGGSFVRSSGSAAFNPPAPAPAVDLSRITPTDAARFLTQATFGPTPADIAAVTTKGYQTWITEQMRLAPTSHRAETMHDFNRNQTNGGTGNRDPVTLAYARPGGTHRQAAWWNVAVTGEDQLRQRVAFALSQILVISDTNGTIGQWQEGAANYYDLLVSGAFGNFRALLEQVTLSPMMGIYLSSLRNAKATFDARGQPVTLPDENYAREIMQLFTIGLHELNPDGTLRLDPNGQPIPTYTQETIVQVAKVFTGWGYGNGAANATATANLFRGSPANYINPMMLWPAFHDDTAKTIFGGKVIPAGQGGVKDLKDMLDSLVEHPNTAPFISRQLIQRLVTSNPSPGYVYRVAQTFANNGAGVRGDLGAVVRAILLDAEARSPAVAGTATFGKMKEPLLRATVLFRAVAGGSNSGRFNIPNPEGSLAQAALRAPTVFNFYEPNFVLPGAVAAAGLYAPEYQILTDTTAITQPNFYYSYIYTNRSATDLAQQTVGLNLANWLALARTPATLVDNLNLLLAAGSMPKASTDRIVAAVGAMPANSVASDTERVRSAIYLVLTSPQAAIQK
;
A
#
# COMPACT_ATOMS: atom_id res chain seq x y z
N MET A 1 9.39 66.77 -59.27
CA MET A 1 10.13 67.23 -58.06
C MET A 1 9.24 66.95 -56.86
N LYS A 2 9.64 66.06 -55.94
CA LYS A 2 8.91 65.86 -54.67
C LYS A 2 9.53 66.78 -53.61
N THR A 3 8.67 67.40 -52.81
CA THR A 3 9.04 68.35 -51.75
C THR A 3 9.84 67.64 -50.65
N ASN A 4 10.97 68.23 -50.23
CA ASN A 4 11.73 67.75 -49.08
C ASN A 4 10.94 68.01 -47.79
N LEU A 5 10.17 67.02 -47.34
CA LEU A 5 9.64 66.95 -45.97
C LEU A 5 10.82 66.87 -44.99
N ARG A 6 11.27 68.03 -44.51
CA ARG A 6 12.29 68.14 -43.46
C ARG A 6 11.69 67.66 -42.14
N PHE A 7 11.77 66.36 -41.87
CA PHE A 7 11.72 65.85 -40.50
C PHE A 7 12.75 66.62 -39.66
N ALA A 8 12.30 67.28 -38.60
CA ALA A 8 13.09 68.28 -37.90
C ALA A 8 14.30 67.64 -37.17
N SER A 9 15.48 67.72 -37.78
CA SER A 9 16.71 67.08 -37.30
C SER A 9 17.15 67.53 -35.90
N ALA A 10 16.61 68.65 -35.40
CA ALA A 10 17.04 69.32 -34.17
C ALA A 10 16.52 68.69 -32.86
N LEU A 11 15.46 67.86 -32.87
CA LEU A 11 14.96 67.19 -31.65
C LEU A 11 15.45 65.73 -31.49
N LEU A 12 16.17 65.16 -32.46
CA LEU A 12 16.45 63.72 -32.46
C LEU A 12 17.38 63.24 -31.32
N CYS A 13 18.18 64.13 -30.73
CA CYS A 13 19.19 63.75 -29.74
C CYS A 13 18.61 63.14 -28.44
N CYS A 14 17.34 63.44 -28.10
CA CYS A 14 16.65 62.85 -26.94
C CYS A 14 15.78 61.62 -27.27
N ALA A 15 15.52 61.33 -28.55
CA ALA A 15 14.75 60.14 -28.96
C ALA A 15 15.64 58.91 -29.14
N ALA A 16 16.88 59.10 -29.60
CA ALA A 16 17.88 58.05 -29.75
C ALA A 16 18.39 57.48 -28.41
N THR A 17 18.39 58.29 -27.35
CA THR A 17 18.85 57.93 -26.00
C THR A 17 17.85 57.09 -25.18
N LEU A 18 16.72 56.69 -25.77
CA LEU A 18 15.67 55.92 -25.08
C LEU A 18 15.97 54.42 -24.90
N ILE A 19 17.02 53.89 -25.55
CA ILE A 19 17.41 52.47 -25.41
C ILE A 19 18.86 52.40 -24.91
N PRO A 20 19.11 52.02 -23.64
CA PRO A 20 20.46 51.90 -23.13
C PRO A 20 21.22 50.77 -23.82
N SER A 21 22.47 51.03 -24.21
CA SER A 21 23.37 50.01 -24.77
C SER A 21 23.89 49.11 -23.64
N VAL A 22 23.14 48.07 -23.31
CA VAL A 22 23.53 47.01 -22.37
C VAL A 22 23.52 45.68 -23.10
N GLY A 23 24.53 44.84 -22.85
CA GLY A 23 24.67 43.56 -23.55
C GLY A 23 23.48 42.63 -23.27
N PHE A 24 22.79 42.22 -24.33
CA PHE A 24 21.84 41.12 -24.25
C PHE A 24 22.56 39.86 -23.73
N SER A 25 21.90 39.09 -22.87
CA SER A 25 22.34 37.73 -22.56
C SER A 25 22.41 36.92 -23.87
N ALA A 26 23.51 36.19 -24.09
CA ALA A 26 23.82 35.45 -25.32
C ALA A 26 22.94 34.20 -25.55
N GLN A 27 21.68 34.23 -25.08
CA GLN A 27 20.78 33.09 -24.99
C GLN A 27 19.62 33.15 -26.01
N TYR A 28 19.39 34.30 -26.68
CA TYR A 28 18.19 34.54 -27.49
C TYR A 28 18.48 35.17 -28.85
N ASP A 29 19.45 34.60 -29.55
CA ASP A 29 20.02 35.08 -30.83
C ASP A 29 19.06 35.15 -32.04
N GLN A 30 17.72 35.11 -31.95
CA GLN A 30 16.83 35.17 -33.15
C GLN A 30 15.46 35.88 -32.97
N ARG A 31 15.39 37.05 -32.32
CA ARG A 31 14.09 37.73 -32.02
C ARG A 31 14.15 39.27 -32.04
N LEU A 32 12.97 39.89 -32.09
CA LEU A 32 12.75 41.25 -31.60
C LEU A 32 12.76 41.23 -30.06
N GLY A 33 13.60 42.06 -29.43
CA GLY A 33 13.84 42.01 -27.98
C GLY A 33 12.93 42.93 -27.14
N ASN A 34 12.43 44.02 -27.73
CA ASN A 34 11.54 44.99 -27.11
C ASN A 34 10.64 45.59 -28.20
N LEU A 35 9.36 45.78 -27.85
CA LEU A 35 8.39 46.55 -28.60
C LEU A 35 7.81 47.63 -27.68
N SER A 36 8.03 48.90 -28.02
CA SER A 36 7.55 50.03 -27.20
C SER A 36 6.82 51.08 -28.03
N THR A 37 5.93 51.83 -27.39
CA THR A 37 5.24 52.99 -27.97
C THR A 37 5.22 54.15 -26.99
N ARG A 38 5.68 55.33 -27.42
CA ARG A 38 5.50 56.62 -26.75
C ARG A 38 4.46 57.45 -27.49
N ALA A 39 3.40 57.86 -26.79
CA ALA A 39 2.39 58.77 -27.30
C ALA A 39 1.68 59.51 -26.14
N GLN A 40 0.81 60.46 -26.51
CA GLN A 40 -0.09 61.11 -25.57
C GLN A 40 -1.22 60.15 -25.15
N VAL A 41 -1.34 59.87 -23.86
CA VAL A 41 -2.47 59.13 -23.27
C VAL A 41 -3.60 60.11 -23.01
N GLY A 42 -4.77 59.88 -23.63
CA GLY A 42 -6.00 60.62 -23.38
C GLY A 42 -6.94 59.91 -22.41
N THR A 43 -8.17 60.41 -22.32
CA THR A 43 -9.23 59.89 -21.44
C THR A 43 -10.36 59.23 -22.24
N GLY A 44 -11.16 58.38 -21.59
CA GLY A 44 -12.29 57.68 -22.24
C GLY A 44 -11.83 56.84 -23.43
N GLY A 45 -12.40 57.06 -24.61
CA GLY A 45 -12.01 56.34 -25.84
C GLY A 45 -10.60 56.63 -26.35
N ASN A 46 -9.92 57.65 -25.79
CA ASN A 46 -8.60 58.13 -26.23
C ASN A 46 -7.44 57.62 -25.37
N VAL A 47 -7.66 56.60 -24.53
CA VAL A 47 -6.57 55.87 -23.84
C VAL A 47 -5.64 55.19 -24.87
N MET A 48 -4.39 54.96 -24.49
CA MET A 48 -3.42 54.28 -25.37
C MET A 48 -3.71 52.78 -25.35
N ILE A 49 -3.93 52.19 -26.53
CA ILE A 49 -4.22 50.74 -26.65
C ILE A 49 -3.23 50.13 -27.63
N THR A 50 -2.50 49.12 -27.17
CA THR A 50 -1.52 48.37 -27.95
C THR A 50 -1.91 46.90 -28.01
N GLY A 51 -2.22 46.43 -29.21
CA GLY A 51 -2.41 45.02 -29.52
C GLY A 51 -1.09 44.31 -29.79
N PHE A 52 -0.97 43.06 -29.35
CA PHE A 52 0.15 42.17 -29.67
C PHE A 52 -0.31 40.70 -29.72
N VAL A 53 0.39 39.87 -30.49
CA VAL A 53 0.09 38.45 -30.67
C VAL A 53 1.24 37.58 -30.16
N VAL A 54 0.91 36.64 -29.28
CA VAL A 54 1.76 35.51 -28.91
C VAL A 54 1.46 34.37 -29.88
N GLN A 55 2.46 33.96 -30.66
CA GLN A 55 2.30 32.92 -31.69
C GLN A 55 2.06 31.53 -31.07
N ALA A 56 1.49 30.61 -31.87
CA ALA A 56 1.38 29.19 -31.55
C ALA A 56 2.73 28.57 -31.18
N GLY A 57 2.83 28.09 -29.93
CA GLY A 57 4.06 27.58 -29.32
C GLY A 57 3.83 27.29 -27.84
N ALA A 58 4.91 27.15 -27.07
CA ALA A 58 4.82 27.14 -25.61
C ALA A 58 4.39 28.54 -25.09
N PRO A 59 3.67 28.64 -23.95
CA PRO A 59 3.32 29.93 -23.35
C PRO A 59 4.55 30.84 -23.18
N LYS A 60 4.40 32.12 -23.53
CA LYS A 60 5.46 33.13 -23.48
C LYS A 60 5.40 33.88 -22.17
N ARG A 61 6.52 33.99 -21.46
CA ARG A 61 6.63 34.93 -20.35
C ARG A 61 6.99 36.31 -20.89
N VAL A 62 6.25 37.34 -20.51
CA VAL A 62 6.45 38.74 -20.90
C VAL A 62 6.56 39.64 -19.69
N LEU A 63 7.21 40.79 -19.88
CA LEU A 63 7.15 41.95 -18.98
C LEU A 63 6.50 43.10 -19.75
N ILE A 64 5.42 43.65 -19.20
CA ILE A 64 4.69 44.81 -19.74
C ILE A 64 4.88 45.97 -18.78
N ARG A 65 5.15 47.18 -19.28
CA ARG A 65 5.39 48.37 -18.45
C ARG A 65 4.62 49.57 -18.97
N ALA A 66 4.03 50.37 -18.08
CA ALA A 66 3.53 51.70 -18.40
C ALA A 66 4.35 52.74 -17.63
N VAL A 67 5.10 53.55 -18.37
CA VAL A 67 6.13 54.44 -17.83
C VAL A 67 5.72 55.89 -18.07
N GLY A 68 5.61 56.66 -16.99
CA GLY A 68 5.18 58.05 -16.98
C GLY A 68 6.12 58.90 -16.11
N PRO A 69 6.08 58.79 -14.78
CA PRO A 69 6.97 59.53 -13.87
C PRO A 69 8.46 59.43 -14.21
N ARG A 70 8.97 58.25 -14.59
CA ARG A 70 10.39 58.09 -14.93
C ARG A 70 10.80 58.99 -16.10
N LEU A 71 9.90 59.27 -17.04
CA LEU A 71 10.16 60.08 -18.23
C LEU A 71 10.43 61.56 -17.93
N ALA A 72 9.88 62.10 -16.82
CA ALA A 72 10.09 63.48 -16.40
C ALA A 72 11.52 63.73 -15.85
N THR A 73 12.24 62.66 -15.53
CA THR A 73 13.55 62.72 -14.85
C THR A 73 14.71 62.43 -15.81
N ALA A 74 15.92 62.87 -15.46
CA ALA A 74 17.11 62.59 -16.27
C ALA A 74 17.37 61.07 -16.40
N PRO A 75 17.76 60.56 -17.58
CA PRO A 75 18.23 61.28 -18.77
C PRO A 75 17.12 61.72 -19.74
N PHE A 76 15.85 61.44 -19.46
CA PHE A 76 14.76 61.61 -20.44
C PHE A 76 14.20 63.04 -20.48
N GLY A 77 13.94 63.66 -19.33
CA GLY A 77 13.56 65.08 -19.22
C GLY A 77 12.31 65.51 -20.00
N ILE A 78 11.36 64.60 -20.21
CA ILE A 78 10.16 64.83 -21.01
C ILE A 78 9.15 65.64 -20.19
N ALA A 79 8.64 66.74 -20.74
CA ALA A 79 7.58 67.54 -20.11
C ALA A 79 6.18 66.96 -20.37
N GLY A 80 5.23 67.20 -19.47
CA GLY A 80 3.82 66.81 -19.65
C GLY A 80 3.55 65.31 -19.54
N THR A 81 4.37 64.57 -18.79
CA THR A 81 4.25 63.12 -18.62
C THR A 81 3.06 62.74 -17.75
N LEU A 82 2.47 61.58 -18.02
CA LEU A 82 1.40 61.01 -17.20
C LEU A 82 1.93 60.71 -15.79
N ALA A 83 1.29 61.29 -14.76
CA ALA A 83 1.81 61.28 -13.39
C ALA A 83 1.54 59.98 -12.61
N ASP A 84 0.50 59.23 -12.99
CA ASP A 84 0.10 57.98 -12.34
C ASP A 84 -0.49 57.02 -13.42
N PRO A 85 0.37 56.38 -14.24
CA PRO A 85 -0.03 55.44 -15.30
C PRO A 85 -0.51 54.08 -14.76
N GLN A 86 -1.72 53.68 -15.15
CA GLN A 86 -2.24 52.32 -14.96
C GLN A 86 -2.14 51.52 -16.26
N VAL A 87 -1.78 50.23 -16.16
CA VAL A 87 -1.79 49.26 -17.26
C VAL A 87 -2.81 48.14 -17.01
N GLN A 88 -3.59 47.80 -18.04
CA GLN A 88 -4.54 46.69 -18.03
C GLN A 88 -4.32 45.79 -19.26
N LEU A 89 -4.25 44.48 -19.06
CA LEU A 89 -4.04 43.47 -20.10
C LEU A 89 -5.31 42.66 -20.33
N PHE A 90 -5.81 42.62 -21.56
CA PHE A 90 -6.98 41.84 -21.98
C PHE A 90 -6.61 40.79 -23.02
N ASN A 91 -7.35 39.67 -23.05
CA ASN A 91 -7.23 38.65 -24.10
C ASN A 91 -8.19 38.92 -25.28
N SER A 92 -8.16 38.07 -26.30
CA SER A 92 -9.01 38.17 -27.50
C SER A 92 -10.52 38.07 -27.26
N ALA A 93 -10.97 37.57 -26.10
CA ALA A 93 -12.36 37.57 -25.70
C ALA A 93 -12.79 38.84 -24.94
N GLY A 94 -11.90 39.84 -24.82
CA GLY A 94 -12.14 41.06 -24.05
C GLY A 94 -12.09 40.87 -22.54
N VAL A 95 -11.61 39.71 -22.05
CA VAL A 95 -11.50 39.41 -20.62
C VAL A 95 -10.20 39.99 -20.07
N LEU A 96 -10.29 40.71 -18.96
CA LEU A 96 -9.13 41.21 -18.22
C LEU A 96 -8.31 40.03 -17.66
N VAL A 97 -7.04 39.98 -18.05
CA VAL A 97 -6.06 38.97 -17.62
C VAL A 97 -5.34 39.46 -16.36
N LEU A 98 -4.82 40.68 -16.40
CA LEU A 98 -4.04 41.32 -15.34
C LEU A 98 -4.20 42.84 -15.39
N ALA A 99 -4.04 43.52 -14.26
CA ALA A 99 -3.99 44.98 -14.17
C ALA A 99 -3.01 45.42 -13.06
N ASN A 100 -2.33 46.55 -13.23
CA ASN A 100 -1.49 47.16 -12.21
C ASN A 100 -1.32 48.67 -12.45
N ASP A 101 -1.18 49.45 -11.38
CA ASP A 101 -0.94 50.91 -11.37
C ASP A 101 0.37 51.29 -10.68
N ASN A 102 1.17 50.31 -10.24
CA ASN A 102 2.49 50.50 -9.64
C ASN A 102 3.44 49.39 -10.13
N TRP A 103 4.71 49.41 -9.73
CA TRP A 103 5.68 48.36 -10.07
C TRP A 103 6.20 47.66 -8.80
N LEU A 104 6.53 46.37 -8.91
CA LEU A 104 6.95 45.56 -7.76
C LEU A 104 8.47 45.40 -7.71
N ALA A 105 9.09 45.54 -6.53
CA ALA A 105 10.53 45.36 -6.35
C ALA A 105 11.03 43.97 -6.82
N GLY A 106 10.19 42.94 -6.75
CA GLY A 106 10.50 41.59 -7.28
C GLY A 106 10.64 41.54 -8.81
N ASP A 107 10.05 42.49 -9.54
CA ASP A 107 10.17 42.57 -11.00
C ASP A 107 11.55 43.09 -11.44
N ALA A 108 12.33 43.72 -10.54
CA ALA A 108 13.62 44.32 -10.87
C ALA A 108 14.62 43.33 -11.52
N ALA A 109 14.63 42.07 -11.06
CA ALA A 109 15.45 41.02 -11.66
C ALA A 109 15.00 40.68 -13.09
N THR A 110 13.67 40.71 -13.35
CA THR A 110 13.09 40.50 -14.67
C THR A 110 13.41 41.67 -15.60
N MET A 111 13.24 42.92 -15.11
CA MET A 111 13.63 44.15 -15.84
C MET A 111 15.10 44.10 -16.27
N ALA A 112 16.00 43.74 -15.35
CA ALA A 112 17.42 43.61 -15.64
C ALA A 112 17.70 42.52 -16.70
N SER A 113 17.02 41.36 -16.64
CA SER A 113 17.23 40.26 -17.60
C SER A 113 16.86 40.60 -19.05
N VAL A 114 15.95 41.56 -19.26
CA VAL A 114 15.51 42.00 -20.60
C VAL A 114 16.09 43.35 -21.04
N GLY A 115 17.03 43.90 -20.26
CA GLY A 115 17.67 45.20 -20.55
C GLY A 115 16.75 46.42 -20.35
N ALA A 116 15.64 46.27 -19.61
CA ALA A 116 14.76 47.38 -19.26
C ALA A 116 15.46 48.31 -18.25
N PHE A 117 15.35 49.63 -18.45
CA PHE A 117 15.93 50.61 -17.52
C PHE A 117 15.24 50.52 -16.14
N PRO A 118 15.97 50.70 -15.02
CA PRO A 118 15.40 50.58 -13.69
C PRO A 118 14.39 51.69 -13.39
N LEU A 119 13.38 51.34 -12.60
CA LEU A 119 12.43 52.27 -11.98
C LEU A 119 12.87 52.59 -10.54
N ALA A 120 12.50 53.77 -10.04
CA ALA A 120 12.77 54.14 -8.65
C ALA A 120 11.73 53.47 -7.72
N ALA A 121 12.14 53.01 -6.54
CA ALA A 121 11.31 52.18 -5.64
C ALA A 121 9.96 52.81 -5.24
N ASN A 122 9.86 54.14 -5.30
CA ASN A 122 8.65 54.90 -4.95
C ASN A 122 7.96 55.52 -6.19
N SER A 123 8.29 55.06 -7.40
CA SER A 123 7.72 55.60 -8.63
C SER A 123 6.32 55.04 -8.90
N ARG A 124 5.43 55.87 -9.44
CA ARG A 124 4.09 55.48 -9.94
C ARG A 124 4.10 54.93 -11.37
N ASP A 125 5.27 54.56 -11.91
CA ASP A 125 5.34 53.75 -13.13
C ASP A 125 4.79 52.35 -12.82
N ALA A 126 4.08 51.71 -13.77
CA ALA A 126 3.46 50.40 -13.57
C ALA A 126 4.19 49.26 -14.30
N SER A 127 4.18 48.05 -13.72
CA SER A 127 4.69 46.82 -14.35
C SER A 127 3.77 45.61 -14.19
N LEU A 128 3.84 44.69 -15.14
CA LEU A 128 3.19 43.37 -15.12
C LEU A 128 4.16 42.32 -15.65
N VAL A 129 4.40 41.25 -14.90
CA VAL A 129 5.09 40.05 -15.38
C VAL A 129 4.08 38.92 -15.52
N ALA A 130 3.94 38.36 -16.73
CA ALA A 130 2.86 37.43 -17.05
C ALA A 130 3.34 36.28 -17.95
N THR A 131 2.79 35.08 -17.76
CA THR A 131 2.95 33.97 -18.70
C THR A 131 1.67 33.84 -19.53
N LEU A 132 1.79 34.09 -20.84
CA LEU A 132 0.68 34.20 -21.78
C LEU A 132 0.66 33.01 -22.74
N SER A 133 -0.48 32.33 -22.83
CA SER A 133 -0.72 31.32 -23.85
C SER A 133 -0.71 31.95 -25.27
N PRO A 134 -0.53 31.14 -26.33
CA PRO A 134 -0.74 31.61 -27.70
C PRO A 134 -2.11 32.28 -27.89
N GLY A 135 -2.13 33.46 -28.51
CA GLY A 135 -3.33 34.26 -28.67
C GLY A 135 -3.05 35.75 -28.91
N ALA A 136 -4.10 36.50 -29.23
CA ALA A 136 -4.06 37.94 -29.34
C ALA A 136 -4.42 38.60 -28.00
N TYR A 137 -3.69 39.66 -27.66
CA TYR A 137 -3.84 40.42 -26.42
C TYR A 137 -3.86 41.92 -26.71
N THR A 138 -4.47 42.70 -25.81
CA THR A 138 -4.38 44.16 -25.81
C THR A 138 -3.95 44.67 -24.45
N ALA A 139 -2.89 45.48 -24.42
CA ALA A 139 -2.49 46.24 -23.25
C ALA A 139 -3.01 47.69 -23.40
N GLN A 140 -3.69 48.18 -22.37
CA GLN A 140 -4.29 49.51 -22.32
C GLN A 140 -3.59 50.33 -21.24
N VAL A 141 -3.19 51.57 -21.56
CA VAL A 141 -2.64 52.53 -20.59
C VAL A 141 -3.57 53.72 -20.45
N SER A 142 -3.91 54.01 -19.20
CA SER A 142 -4.74 55.14 -18.78
C SER A 142 -4.10 55.85 -17.59
N GLY A 143 -4.55 57.08 -17.30
CA GLY A 143 -4.20 57.77 -16.06
C GLY A 143 -5.17 57.42 -14.94
N VAL A 144 -4.65 57.10 -13.75
CA VAL A 144 -5.48 57.01 -12.53
C VAL A 144 -6.27 58.32 -12.38
N ASN A 145 -7.55 58.22 -12.00
CA ASN A 145 -8.52 59.32 -11.93
C ASN A 145 -8.79 60.07 -13.26
N ASN A 146 -8.64 59.41 -14.42
CA ASN A 146 -8.83 60.01 -15.76
C ASN A 146 -7.89 61.21 -16.03
N THR A 147 -6.64 61.12 -15.59
CA THR A 147 -5.60 62.07 -15.99
C THR A 147 -5.06 61.77 -17.40
N SER A 148 -4.49 62.76 -18.06
CA SER A 148 -3.86 62.64 -19.39
C SER A 148 -2.41 63.11 -19.36
N GLY A 149 -1.58 62.65 -20.30
CA GLY A 149 -0.16 62.97 -20.36
C GLY A 149 0.65 62.01 -21.24
N VAL A 150 1.92 62.31 -21.44
CA VAL A 150 2.84 61.45 -22.21
C VAL A 150 3.24 60.22 -21.39
N ALA A 151 3.09 59.02 -21.96
CA ALA A 151 3.59 57.79 -21.38
C ALA A 151 4.28 56.91 -22.44
N ILE A 152 5.04 55.91 -21.99
CA ILE A 152 5.51 54.79 -22.82
C ILE A 152 4.82 53.51 -22.34
N LEU A 153 4.24 52.75 -23.27
CA LEU A 153 3.91 51.33 -23.07
C LEU A 153 5.02 50.48 -23.69
N GLU A 154 5.60 49.56 -22.91
CA GLU A 154 6.67 48.65 -23.34
C GLU A 154 6.26 47.20 -23.12
N ILE A 155 6.65 46.32 -24.05
CA ILE A 155 6.46 44.87 -23.98
C ILE A 155 7.78 44.18 -24.30
N TYR A 156 8.29 43.43 -23.33
CA TYR A 156 9.53 42.67 -23.40
C TYR A 156 9.26 41.16 -23.39
N ASP A 157 10.02 40.42 -24.20
CA ASP A 157 10.05 38.94 -24.18
C ASP A 157 10.98 38.47 -23.05
N VAL A 158 10.46 37.70 -22.09
CA VAL A 158 11.23 37.21 -20.92
C VAL A 158 11.66 35.76 -21.11
N THR A 159 10.76 34.84 -21.52
CA THR A 159 11.10 33.43 -21.84
C THR A 159 10.11 32.77 -22.83
N GLY A 160 10.52 31.60 -23.39
CA GLY A 160 9.70 30.74 -24.28
C GLY A 160 10.02 30.93 -25.77
N SER A 161 9.77 29.95 -26.65
CA SER A 161 10.04 30.08 -28.11
C SER A 161 9.15 31.13 -28.80
N ALA A 162 7.84 31.11 -28.54
CA ALA A 162 6.91 32.19 -28.92
C ALA A 162 6.61 32.22 -30.42
N ARG A 163 6.69 33.36 -31.13
CA ARG A 163 7.27 34.69 -30.82
C ARG A 163 6.24 35.76 -30.39
N LEU A 164 6.68 37.02 -30.25
CA LEU A 164 5.83 38.21 -30.37
C LEU A 164 5.85 38.62 -31.85
N LEU A 165 4.71 38.50 -32.54
CA LEU A 165 4.66 38.71 -34.00
C LEU A 165 4.40 40.16 -34.41
N ASN A 166 3.70 40.93 -33.59
CA ASN A 166 3.31 42.29 -33.91
C ASN A 166 3.21 43.22 -32.71
N LEU A 167 3.30 44.52 -33.01
CA LEU A 167 2.85 45.63 -32.18
C LEU A 167 1.86 46.44 -33.02
N SER A 168 0.68 46.72 -32.51
CA SER A 168 -0.32 47.55 -33.20
C SER A 168 -0.90 48.54 -32.19
N THR A 169 -0.42 49.79 -32.21
CA THR A 169 -0.83 50.81 -31.23
C THR A 169 -1.75 51.84 -31.85
N ARG A 170 -2.94 51.99 -31.27
CA ARG A 170 -3.88 53.07 -31.58
C ARG A 170 -3.64 54.23 -30.62
N ALA A 171 -3.30 55.39 -31.16
CA ALA A 171 -3.06 56.61 -30.38
C ALA A 171 -3.39 57.87 -31.18
N LEU A 172 -3.42 59.01 -30.48
CA LEU A 172 -3.44 60.32 -31.12
C LEU A 172 -2.04 60.61 -31.71
N VAL A 173 -1.99 60.99 -32.98
CA VAL A 173 -0.77 61.31 -33.72
C VAL A 173 -0.87 62.73 -34.25
N GLY A 174 0.22 63.50 -34.17
CA GLY A 174 0.31 64.87 -34.66
C GLY A 174 1.74 65.40 -34.64
N ALA A 175 1.93 66.72 -34.72
CA ALA A 175 3.26 67.33 -34.66
C ALA A 175 3.77 67.58 -33.23
N GLY A 176 5.09 67.67 -33.08
CA GLY A 176 5.75 68.13 -31.83
C GLY A 176 5.64 67.11 -30.71
N ALA A 177 5.03 67.50 -29.57
CA ALA A 177 4.80 66.60 -28.44
C ALA A 177 3.83 65.43 -28.78
N ASN A 178 3.02 65.59 -29.83
CA ASN A 178 2.07 64.58 -30.30
C ASN A 178 2.65 63.66 -31.40
N THR A 179 3.93 63.77 -31.75
CA THR A 179 4.57 62.82 -32.67
C THR A 179 4.59 61.43 -32.05
N PHE A 180 4.13 60.44 -32.81
CA PHE A 180 4.13 59.05 -32.38
C PHE A 180 5.52 58.46 -32.56
N PHE A 181 6.01 57.74 -31.55
CA PHE A 181 7.26 57.00 -31.62
C PHE A 181 7.04 55.54 -31.21
N SER A 182 7.45 54.58 -32.03
CA SER A 182 7.58 53.18 -31.62
C SER A 182 9.06 52.77 -31.65
N GLY A 183 9.53 52.18 -30.54
CA GLY A 183 10.88 51.66 -30.41
C GLY A 183 10.94 50.18 -30.79
N LEU A 184 12.01 49.79 -31.48
CA LEU A 184 12.23 48.43 -31.97
C LEU A 184 13.70 48.03 -31.77
N ALA A 185 13.95 46.88 -31.13
CA ALA A 185 15.29 46.35 -30.92
C ALA A 185 15.46 44.98 -31.58
N VAL A 186 16.44 44.83 -32.47
CA VAL A 186 16.83 43.57 -33.12
C VAL A 186 18.06 43.00 -32.42
N ALA A 187 17.95 41.78 -31.89
CA ALA A 187 18.99 41.18 -31.04
C ALA A 187 20.32 40.89 -31.77
N PRO A 188 21.49 41.09 -31.12
CA PRO A 188 22.82 40.83 -31.69
C PRO A 188 23.12 39.32 -31.79
N GLY A 189 22.59 38.71 -32.85
CA GLY A 189 22.79 37.29 -33.19
C GLY A 189 21.88 36.81 -34.34
N GLY A 190 20.76 37.50 -34.58
CA GLY A 190 19.64 36.95 -35.35
C GLY A 190 19.58 37.21 -36.84
N GLY A 191 20.67 37.66 -37.44
CA GLY A 191 20.68 38.19 -38.81
C GLY A 191 19.77 39.41 -38.96
N ALA A 192 19.52 39.82 -40.20
CA ALA A 192 18.54 40.86 -40.47
C ALA A 192 17.10 40.33 -40.28
N ARG A 193 16.24 41.13 -39.66
CA ARG A 193 14.80 40.88 -39.50
C ARG A 193 14.04 41.56 -40.61
N ARG A 194 13.11 40.86 -41.27
CA ARG A 194 12.20 41.48 -42.23
C ARG A 194 10.99 42.02 -41.49
N VAL A 195 10.86 43.34 -41.46
CA VAL A 195 9.84 44.06 -40.68
C VAL A 195 8.92 44.83 -41.60
N LEU A 196 7.62 44.63 -41.41
CA LEU A 196 6.55 45.42 -42.03
C LEU A 196 6.12 46.51 -41.04
N VAL A 197 6.17 47.77 -41.45
CA VAL A 197 5.72 48.93 -40.67
C VAL A 197 4.55 49.59 -41.40
N ARG A 198 3.50 50.01 -40.68
CA ARG A 198 2.28 50.59 -41.25
C ARG A 198 1.78 51.74 -40.38
N ALA A 199 1.13 52.74 -40.97
CA ALA A 199 0.30 53.70 -40.26
C ALA A 199 -1.03 53.85 -41.00
N ALA A 200 -2.10 53.31 -40.41
CA ALA A 200 -3.45 53.44 -40.91
C ALA A 200 -4.08 54.72 -40.35
N GLY A 201 -4.56 55.57 -41.26
CA GLY A 201 -5.28 56.81 -40.98
C GLY A 201 -6.62 56.78 -41.71
N PRO A 202 -6.68 57.09 -43.02
CA PRO A 202 -7.90 56.96 -43.81
C PRO A 202 -8.61 55.60 -43.69
N ALA A 203 -7.88 54.48 -43.64
CA ALA A 203 -8.49 53.16 -43.48
C ALA A 203 -9.24 52.97 -42.15
N LEU A 204 -8.92 53.72 -41.09
CA LEU A 204 -9.63 53.64 -39.82
C LEU A 204 -11.04 54.24 -39.88
N SER A 205 -11.27 55.24 -40.73
CA SER A 205 -12.61 55.80 -40.98
C SER A 205 -13.56 54.73 -41.54
N ALA A 206 -13.06 53.84 -42.41
CA ALA A 206 -13.81 52.70 -42.94
C ALA A 206 -14.07 51.61 -41.88
N LEU A 207 -13.32 51.61 -40.78
CA LEU A 207 -13.51 50.75 -39.61
C LEU A 207 -14.30 51.44 -38.48
N GLY A 208 -14.94 52.58 -38.76
CA GLY A 208 -15.81 53.29 -37.82
C GLY A 208 -15.10 54.15 -36.76
N VAL A 209 -13.80 54.40 -36.90
CA VAL A 209 -13.04 55.27 -35.99
C VAL A 209 -13.24 56.73 -36.40
N SER A 210 -13.84 57.54 -35.52
CA SER A 210 -13.97 58.98 -35.74
C SER A 210 -12.66 59.73 -35.44
N GLY A 211 -12.44 60.86 -36.13
CA GLY A 211 -11.26 61.70 -35.94
C GLY A 211 -9.94 61.06 -36.40
N ALA A 212 -9.99 60.12 -37.35
CA ALA A 212 -8.79 59.49 -37.91
C ALA A 212 -7.87 60.50 -38.63
N LEU A 213 -6.57 60.26 -38.57
CA LEU A 213 -5.56 61.09 -39.23
C LEU A 213 -5.70 60.97 -40.76
N ALA A 214 -5.90 62.09 -41.45
CA ALA A 214 -6.24 62.09 -42.88
C ALA A 214 -5.08 61.73 -43.82
N ASP A 215 -3.84 61.91 -43.37
CA ASP A 215 -2.63 61.73 -44.21
C ASP A 215 -1.42 61.34 -43.32
N PRO A 216 -1.30 60.07 -42.90
CA PRO A 216 -0.22 59.57 -42.05
C PRO A 216 1.09 59.34 -42.81
N ALA A 217 2.18 59.99 -42.40
CA ALA A 217 3.53 59.71 -42.88
C ALA A 217 4.38 59.00 -41.82
N ILE A 218 5.16 57.99 -42.26
CA ILE A 218 6.09 57.22 -41.42
C ILE A 218 7.56 57.39 -41.86
N ALA A 219 8.46 57.36 -40.88
CA ALA A 219 9.90 57.28 -41.08
C ALA A 219 10.55 56.36 -40.06
N VAL A 220 11.62 55.66 -40.43
CA VAL A 220 12.38 54.75 -39.56
C VAL A 220 13.82 55.25 -39.48
N VAL A 221 14.31 55.45 -38.26
CA VAL A 221 15.68 55.93 -37.98
C VAL A 221 16.45 54.93 -37.13
N ASP A 222 17.78 54.92 -37.26
CA ASP A 222 18.70 54.18 -36.38
C ASP A 222 18.91 54.90 -35.03
N ALA A 223 19.63 54.24 -34.11
CA ALA A 223 20.04 54.81 -32.82
C ALA A 223 21.05 55.99 -32.90
N ALA A 224 21.50 56.38 -34.09
CA ALA A 224 22.23 57.63 -34.32
C ALA A 224 21.35 58.73 -34.93
N GLY A 225 20.04 58.48 -35.06
CA GLY A 225 19.07 59.41 -35.65
C GLY A 225 19.12 59.50 -37.18
N ARG A 226 19.81 58.56 -37.86
CA ARG A 226 19.88 58.53 -39.32
C ARG A 226 18.69 57.75 -39.88
N GLN A 227 18.01 58.30 -40.87
CA GLN A 227 16.94 57.59 -41.56
C GLN A 227 17.48 56.38 -42.33
N ILE A 228 16.81 55.23 -42.19
CA ILE A 228 17.13 54.02 -42.94
C ILE A 228 16.85 54.25 -44.43
N ALA A 229 17.69 53.68 -45.30
CA ALA A 229 17.50 53.77 -46.75
C ALA A 229 16.16 53.12 -47.16
N GLY A 230 15.32 53.85 -47.90
CA GLY A 230 13.94 53.45 -48.19
C GLY A 230 12.98 53.50 -46.98
N GLY A 231 13.47 53.85 -45.79
CA GLY A 231 12.72 53.88 -44.53
C GLY A 231 11.90 55.16 -44.30
N ALA A 232 11.26 55.71 -45.32
CA ALA A 232 10.22 56.74 -45.14
C ALA A 232 9.15 56.62 -46.24
N ASN A 233 7.88 56.78 -45.86
CA ASN A 233 6.76 56.77 -46.80
C ASN A 233 5.59 57.60 -46.26
N ASP A 234 4.93 58.36 -47.15
CA ASP A 234 3.69 59.08 -46.90
C ASP A 234 2.48 58.48 -47.65
N ASN A 235 2.69 57.55 -48.59
CA ASN A 235 1.62 56.94 -49.39
C ASN A 235 1.97 55.49 -49.76
N TRP A 236 1.24 54.51 -49.21
CA TRP A 236 1.58 53.07 -49.28
C TRP A 236 1.71 52.51 -50.70
N GLU A 237 0.99 53.07 -51.69
CA GLU A 237 1.08 52.61 -53.08
C GLU A 237 2.37 53.06 -53.79
N THR A 238 3.08 54.07 -53.27
CA THR A 238 4.23 54.66 -53.97
C THR A 238 5.50 53.81 -53.83
N GLY A 239 5.73 52.94 -54.83
CA GLY A 239 7.01 52.25 -55.01
C GLY A 239 7.15 50.84 -54.42
N GLY A 240 6.05 50.19 -54.00
CA GLY A 240 6.14 48.84 -53.44
C GLY A 240 4.84 48.03 -53.30
N ALA A 241 3.73 48.49 -53.88
CA ALA A 241 2.38 48.02 -53.55
C ALA A 241 2.19 46.48 -53.57
N ALA A 242 2.77 45.77 -54.54
CA ALA A 242 2.64 44.30 -54.64
C ALA A 242 3.34 43.56 -53.48
N ALA A 243 4.56 43.98 -53.13
CA ALA A 243 5.31 43.42 -52.00
C ALA A 243 4.65 43.77 -50.66
N LEU A 244 4.14 44.99 -50.51
CA LEU A 244 3.36 45.41 -49.34
C LEU A 244 2.06 44.61 -49.20
N THR A 245 1.34 44.37 -50.30
CA THR A 245 0.12 43.53 -50.28
C THR A 245 0.43 42.10 -49.84
N ALA A 246 1.51 41.50 -50.33
CA ALA A 246 1.95 40.18 -49.90
C ALA A 246 2.37 40.16 -48.42
N ALA A 247 3.07 41.20 -47.95
CA ALA A 247 3.45 41.36 -46.56
C ALA A 247 2.23 41.56 -45.64
N PHE A 248 1.21 42.32 -46.06
CA PHE A 248 -0.06 42.47 -45.32
C PHE A 248 -0.73 41.10 -45.16
N ALA A 249 -0.82 40.30 -46.23
CA ALA A 249 -1.39 38.96 -46.18
C ALA A 249 -0.58 38.01 -45.27
N GLN A 250 0.76 38.03 -45.33
CA GLN A 250 1.63 37.25 -44.44
C GLN A 250 1.46 37.64 -42.96
N ALA A 251 1.27 38.95 -42.70
CA ALA A 251 1.04 39.50 -41.37
C ALA A 251 -0.38 39.25 -40.82
N GLY A 252 -1.32 38.79 -41.64
CA GLY A 252 -2.75 38.77 -41.31
C GLY A 252 -3.36 40.17 -41.16
N ALA A 253 -2.71 41.20 -41.70
CA ALA A 253 -3.10 42.60 -41.57
C ALA A 253 -4.14 42.99 -42.63
N PHE A 254 -5.12 43.81 -42.24
CA PHE A 254 -6.19 44.25 -43.15
C PHE A 254 -5.62 45.07 -44.33
N PRO A 255 -6.13 44.91 -45.57
CA PRO A 255 -5.61 45.62 -46.72
C PRO A 255 -5.94 47.12 -46.67
N PHE A 256 -5.06 47.96 -47.21
CA PHE A 256 -5.36 49.36 -47.50
C PHE A 256 -6.03 49.49 -48.87
N ALA A 257 -6.94 50.47 -49.01
CA ALA A 257 -7.63 50.73 -50.27
C ALA A 257 -6.69 51.40 -51.29
N ARG A 258 -6.93 51.14 -52.59
CA ARG A 258 -6.24 51.87 -53.66
C ARG A 258 -6.58 53.36 -53.60
N GLY A 259 -5.59 54.22 -53.84
CA GLY A 259 -5.73 55.68 -53.70
C GLY A 259 -5.85 56.17 -52.27
N SER A 260 -5.56 55.33 -51.25
CA SER A 260 -5.53 55.76 -49.85
C SER A 260 -4.18 56.39 -49.47
N ASN A 261 -4.23 57.46 -48.68
CA ASN A 261 -3.07 58.12 -48.08
C ASN A 261 -2.55 57.39 -46.82
N ASP A 262 -3.02 56.17 -46.51
CA ASP A 262 -2.34 55.33 -45.51
C ASP A 262 -0.87 55.11 -45.93
N SER A 263 0.06 54.94 -44.98
CA SER A 263 1.47 54.68 -45.29
C SER A 263 1.95 53.32 -44.79
N ALA A 264 2.87 52.71 -45.55
CA ALA A 264 3.48 51.43 -45.20
C ALA A 264 4.90 51.29 -45.76
N LEU A 265 5.72 50.51 -45.06
CA LEU A 265 7.12 50.23 -45.36
C LEU A 265 7.41 48.75 -45.12
N LEU A 266 8.27 48.16 -45.94
CA LEU A 266 8.83 46.83 -45.74
C LEU A 266 10.36 46.95 -45.75
N LEU A 267 11.00 46.60 -44.63
CA LEU A 267 12.41 46.86 -44.39
C LEU A 267 13.12 45.62 -43.86
N ASP A 268 14.39 45.46 -44.22
CA ASP A 268 15.29 44.52 -43.54
C ASP A 268 16.15 45.28 -42.54
N LEU A 269 15.99 44.96 -41.26
CA LEU A 269 16.67 45.62 -40.15
C LEU A 269 17.73 44.69 -39.57
N ALA A 270 19.00 45.10 -39.66
CA ALA A 270 20.12 44.40 -39.05
C ALA A 270 20.02 44.44 -37.50
N PRO A 271 20.84 43.67 -36.76
CA PRO A 271 20.94 43.83 -35.31
C PRO A 271 21.26 45.27 -34.91
N GLY A 272 20.45 45.83 -34.02
CA GLY A 272 20.47 47.26 -33.71
C GLY A 272 19.16 47.78 -33.13
N ASN A 273 19.20 49.04 -32.73
CA ASN A 273 18.09 49.78 -32.14
C ASN A 273 17.53 50.78 -33.17
N TYR A 274 16.22 50.79 -33.33
CA TYR A 274 15.50 51.58 -34.32
C TYR A 274 14.32 52.32 -33.69
N VAL A 275 13.99 53.48 -34.26
CA VAL A 275 12.82 54.27 -33.88
C VAL A 275 11.97 54.52 -35.11
N ILE A 276 10.70 54.11 -35.04
CA ILE A 276 9.66 54.39 -36.02
C ILE A 276 8.95 55.66 -35.56
N GLN A 277 8.87 56.65 -36.45
CA GLN A 277 8.18 57.91 -36.25
C GLN A 277 6.95 57.95 -37.13
N ALA A 278 5.79 58.34 -36.59
CA ALA A 278 4.60 58.62 -37.39
C ALA A 278 4.07 60.04 -37.09
N ASN A 279 3.68 60.77 -38.14
CA ASN A 279 3.19 62.14 -38.09
C ASN A 279 2.08 62.36 -39.13
N GLY A 280 1.26 63.40 -38.98
CA GLY A 280 0.41 63.89 -40.05
C GLY A 280 1.19 64.74 -41.06
N VAL A 281 0.96 64.52 -42.36
CA VAL A 281 1.44 65.42 -43.42
C VAL A 281 0.91 66.83 -43.17
N GLY A 282 1.75 67.83 -43.40
CA GLY A 282 1.47 69.23 -43.11
C GLY A 282 1.36 69.58 -41.61
N GLY A 283 1.68 68.65 -40.69
CA GLY A 283 1.50 68.84 -39.25
C GLY A 283 0.08 68.62 -38.75
N SER A 284 -0.77 67.99 -39.56
CA SER A 284 -2.12 67.55 -39.18
C SER A 284 -2.09 66.57 -37.99
N SER A 285 -3.21 66.49 -37.27
CA SER A 285 -3.36 65.60 -36.11
C SER A 285 -4.66 64.79 -36.17
N GLY A 286 -4.63 63.55 -35.72
CA GLY A 286 -5.79 62.65 -35.63
C GLY A 286 -5.40 61.28 -35.08
N THR A 287 -6.37 60.40 -34.91
CA THR A 287 -6.13 59.01 -34.48
C THR A 287 -5.49 58.21 -35.61
N ALA A 288 -4.39 57.53 -35.33
CA ALA A 288 -3.81 56.56 -36.25
C ALA A 288 -3.53 55.23 -35.54
N LEU A 289 -3.46 54.16 -36.33
CA LEU A 289 -3.07 52.82 -35.90
C LEU A 289 -1.71 52.54 -36.52
N VAL A 290 -0.66 52.57 -35.70
CA VAL A 290 0.71 52.33 -36.16
C VAL A 290 1.09 50.90 -35.81
N GLU A 291 1.51 50.15 -36.83
CA GLU A 291 1.71 48.71 -36.73
C GLU A 291 3.14 48.31 -37.15
N VAL A 292 3.67 47.29 -36.48
CA VAL A 292 5.00 46.71 -36.72
C VAL A 292 4.86 45.19 -36.66
N TYR A 293 5.34 44.46 -37.67
CA TYR A 293 5.26 43.00 -37.76
C TYR A 293 6.63 42.37 -38.08
N ASP A 294 7.05 41.32 -37.36
CA ASP A 294 8.20 40.47 -37.74
C ASP A 294 7.74 39.37 -38.70
N LEU A 295 8.35 39.31 -39.88
CA LEU A 295 8.03 38.35 -40.95
C LEU A 295 9.10 37.25 -41.14
N SER A 296 10.10 37.16 -40.24
CA SER A 296 11.18 36.17 -40.33
C SER A 296 10.76 34.75 -39.86
N PRO A 297 11.17 33.65 -40.54
CA PRO A 297 10.86 32.26 -40.12
C PRO A 297 11.48 31.82 -38.77
N GLU A 298 11.03 30.69 -38.22
CA GLU A 298 11.51 30.07 -36.95
C GLU A 298 12.27 28.74 -37.18
N THR A 299 13.29 28.46 -36.34
CA THR A 299 14.28 27.38 -36.57
C THR A 299 14.65 26.53 -35.33
N LEU A 300 14.22 26.85 -34.10
CA LEU A 300 14.71 26.19 -32.87
C LEU A 300 13.57 25.57 -32.02
N SER A 301 13.89 24.52 -31.24
CA SER A 301 12.97 23.87 -30.29
C SER A 301 13.15 24.37 -28.85
N THR A 302 12.13 24.22 -28.01
CA THR A 302 12.23 24.35 -26.53
C THR A 302 12.13 22.96 -25.88
N VAL A 303 12.89 22.67 -24.83
CA VAL A 303 12.93 21.36 -24.15
C VAL A 303 12.62 21.44 -22.66
N SER A 304 12.08 20.37 -22.09
CA SER A 304 11.68 20.25 -20.67
C SER A 304 11.83 18.82 -20.15
N VAL A 305 11.92 18.61 -18.84
CA VAL A 305 12.06 17.28 -18.22
C VAL A 305 11.02 17.02 -17.13
N ARG A 306 10.63 15.76 -16.96
CA ARG A 306 9.91 15.25 -15.78
C ARG A 306 10.44 13.87 -15.38
N ALA A 307 10.31 13.49 -14.12
CA ALA A 307 10.51 12.11 -13.69
C ALA A 307 9.20 11.34 -13.94
N THR A 308 9.21 10.40 -14.88
CA THR A 308 8.06 9.53 -15.21
C THR A 308 8.00 8.29 -14.32
N VAL A 309 9.14 7.85 -13.81
CA VAL A 309 9.24 6.91 -12.69
C VAL A 309 10.18 7.55 -11.68
N ALA A 310 9.62 8.18 -10.64
CA ALA A 310 10.33 9.03 -9.69
C ALA A 310 10.98 8.28 -8.50
N ALA A 311 10.85 6.95 -8.48
CA ALA A 311 11.22 6.09 -7.37
C ALA A 311 11.93 4.82 -7.88
N THR A 312 12.93 4.37 -7.14
CA THR A 312 13.64 3.10 -7.29
C THR A 312 14.25 2.72 -5.94
N ASP A 313 14.86 1.54 -5.81
CA ASP A 313 15.42 1.05 -4.56
C ASP A 313 16.68 0.19 -4.79
N ASN A 314 17.40 -0.12 -3.72
CA ASN A 314 18.66 -0.86 -3.76
C ASN A 314 18.52 -2.40 -3.79
N THR A 315 17.31 -2.95 -3.82
CA THR A 315 17.00 -4.40 -3.82
C THR A 315 16.38 -4.91 -5.13
N SER A 316 15.41 -4.18 -5.70
CA SER A 316 14.70 -4.55 -6.93
C SER A 316 15.52 -4.28 -8.18
N LEU A 317 16.37 -3.25 -8.09
CA LEU A 317 17.11 -2.66 -9.18
C LEU A 317 16.25 -2.18 -10.36
N THR A 318 14.93 -1.99 -10.14
CA THR A 318 13.99 -1.54 -11.16
C THR A 318 14.34 -0.13 -11.62
N PRO A 319 14.61 0.13 -12.91
CA PRO A 319 15.05 1.45 -13.34
C PRO A 319 13.98 2.54 -13.17
N ALA A 320 14.38 3.65 -12.56
CA ALA A 320 13.64 4.90 -12.61
C ALA A 320 13.82 5.58 -13.98
N GLN A 321 13.00 6.59 -14.29
CA GLN A 321 12.98 7.19 -15.62
C GLN A 321 12.72 8.70 -15.57
N PHE A 322 13.49 9.44 -16.36
CA PHE A 322 13.18 10.82 -16.74
C PHE A 322 12.74 10.86 -18.20
N THR A 323 11.69 11.62 -18.52
CA THR A 323 11.30 11.89 -19.91
C THR A 323 11.60 13.35 -20.24
N VAL A 324 12.52 13.55 -21.19
CA VAL A 324 12.84 14.85 -21.78
C VAL A 324 11.96 15.05 -23.01
N SER A 325 11.24 16.15 -23.07
CA SER A 325 10.25 16.47 -24.13
C SER A 325 10.66 17.75 -24.85
N ARG A 326 10.19 17.93 -26.10
CA ARG A 326 10.38 19.17 -26.88
C ARG A 326 9.08 19.72 -27.45
N VAL A 327 9.05 21.04 -27.64
CA VAL A 327 8.02 21.81 -28.34
C VAL A 327 8.70 22.69 -29.39
N GLY A 328 8.27 22.61 -30.64
CA GLY A 328 8.89 23.33 -31.78
C GLY A 328 9.11 22.42 -32.98
N ALA A 329 10.02 22.79 -33.87
CA ALA A 329 10.31 22.06 -35.11
C ALA A 329 10.78 20.62 -34.85
N THR A 330 10.07 19.62 -35.39
CA THR A 330 10.39 18.19 -35.23
C THR A 330 11.22 17.58 -36.36
N THR A 331 11.44 18.32 -37.46
CA THR A 331 12.06 17.83 -38.70
C THR A 331 13.52 17.37 -38.56
N ALA A 332 14.25 17.91 -37.58
CA ALA A 332 15.61 17.49 -37.22
C ALA A 332 15.64 16.86 -35.81
N PRO A 333 16.64 16.02 -35.49
CA PRO A 333 16.88 15.56 -34.13
C PRO A 333 17.44 16.70 -33.25
N VAL A 334 17.24 16.60 -31.93
CA VAL A 334 17.79 17.56 -30.94
C VAL A 334 18.50 16.79 -29.84
N THR A 335 19.80 17.01 -29.67
CA THR A 335 20.59 16.47 -28.55
C THR A 335 20.55 17.45 -27.38
N VAL A 336 19.95 17.02 -26.27
CA VAL A 336 19.77 17.81 -25.05
C VAL A 336 20.82 17.42 -24.01
N SER A 337 21.50 18.42 -23.44
CA SER A 337 22.48 18.25 -22.36
C SER A 337 21.84 18.43 -20.99
N TYR A 338 22.31 17.70 -19.98
CA TYR A 338 21.87 17.80 -18.59
C TYR A 338 23.00 17.52 -17.59
N THR A 339 22.82 18.02 -16.37
CA THR A 339 23.66 17.74 -15.21
C THR A 339 22.89 16.93 -14.17
N LEU A 340 23.61 16.30 -13.23
CA LEU A 340 23.05 15.56 -12.11
C LEU A 340 23.57 16.12 -10.78
N SER A 341 22.69 16.16 -9.78
CA SER A 341 22.97 16.61 -8.42
C SER A 341 22.16 15.78 -7.40
N GLY A 342 22.35 15.99 -6.10
CA GLY A 342 21.63 15.28 -5.04
C GLY A 342 22.56 14.49 -4.11
N THR A 343 22.00 13.57 -3.33
CA THR A 343 22.75 12.74 -2.36
C THR A 343 23.14 11.36 -2.89
N ALA A 344 22.59 10.94 -4.03
CA ALA A 344 22.97 9.70 -4.71
C ALA A 344 24.28 9.87 -5.48
N VAL A 345 25.20 8.91 -5.34
CA VAL A 345 26.53 8.96 -5.95
C VAL A 345 26.56 8.12 -7.22
N ALA A 346 26.86 8.75 -8.36
CA ALA A 346 27.03 8.05 -9.64
C ALA A 346 28.17 7.03 -9.56
N GLY A 347 27.94 5.83 -10.10
CA GLY A 347 28.87 4.70 -9.99
C GLY A 347 28.66 3.84 -8.74
N THR A 348 28.22 4.41 -7.62
CA THR A 348 27.96 3.69 -6.36
C THR A 348 26.49 3.34 -6.18
N ASP A 349 25.61 4.34 -6.19
CA ASP A 349 24.17 4.16 -5.95
C ASP A 349 23.38 3.94 -7.24
N PHE A 350 23.92 4.36 -8.39
CA PHE A 350 23.32 4.18 -9.71
C PHE A 350 24.37 4.09 -10.82
N ALA A 351 24.01 3.56 -11.99
CA ALA A 351 24.89 3.50 -13.15
C ALA A 351 25.16 4.92 -13.70
N PRO A 352 26.41 5.29 -14.03
CA PRO A 352 26.71 6.60 -14.59
C PRO A 352 25.89 6.90 -15.85
N LEU A 353 25.29 8.10 -15.89
CA LEU A 353 24.50 8.59 -17.03
C LEU A 353 25.36 9.46 -17.96
N PRO A 354 25.07 9.48 -19.28
CA PRO A 354 25.93 10.11 -20.28
C PRO A 354 25.93 11.65 -20.28
N GLY A 355 25.06 12.31 -19.50
CA GLY A 355 24.94 13.78 -19.48
C GLY A 355 24.26 14.39 -20.71
N THR A 356 23.84 13.57 -21.68
CA THR A 356 23.06 13.98 -22.85
C THR A 356 21.96 12.98 -23.19
N VAL A 357 20.94 13.43 -23.92
CA VAL A 357 19.87 12.59 -24.49
C VAL A 357 19.40 13.17 -25.83
N THR A 358 19.25 12.34 -26.85
CA THR A 358 18.81 12.78 -28.18
C THR A 358 17.34 12.49 -28.40
N ILE A 359 16.56 13.51 -28.74
CA ILE A 359 15.19 13.38 -29.27
C ILE A 359 15.29 13.22 -30.79
N PRO A 360 14.90 12.08 -31.39
CA PRO A 360 15.00 11.85 -32.83
C PRO A 360 14.15 12.81 -33.69
N ALA A 361 14.48 12.91 -34.97
CA ALA A 361 13.59 13.55 -35.95
C ALA A 361 12.20 12.88 -35.94
N GLY A 362 11.14 13.68 -36.09
CA GLY A 362 9.74 13.24 -35.95
C GLY A 362 9.26 13.02 -34.51
N ALA A 363 10.15 12.71 -33.57
CA ALA A 363 9.79 12.48 -32.16
C ALA A 363 9.67 13.78 -31.35
N THR A 364 8.78 13.79 -30.36
CA THR A 364 8.56 14.90 -29.42
C THR A 364 9.19 14.68 -28.04
N SER A 365 9.73 13.49 -27.75
CA SER A 365 10.38 13.18 -26.49
C SER A 365 11.40 12.04 -26.59
N ALA A 366 12.22 11.89 -25.55
CA ALA A 366 13.13 10.78 -25.32
C ALA A 366 13.25 10.50 -23.81
N THR A 367 13.63 9.27 -23.45
CA THR A 367 13.74 8.82 -22.05
C THR A 367 15.21 8.67 -21.65
N VAL A 368 15.54 9.14 -20.44
CA VAL A 368 16.80 8.83 -19.74
C VAL A 368 16.48 7.79 -18.67
N THR A 369 16.99 6.57 -18.87
CA THR A 369 16.80 5.45 -17.94
C THR A 369 17.80 5.54 -16.80
N PHE A 370 17.31 5.73 -15.57
CA PHE A 370 18.10 5.78 -14.35
C PHE A 370 18.18 4.37 -13.74
N VAL A 371 19.31 3.69 -13.93
CA VAL A 371 19.51 2.31 -13.44
C VAL A 371 20.15 2.35 -12.05
N PRO A 372 19.44 1.95 -10.97
CA PRO A 372 20.03 1.86 -9.62
C PRO A 372 21.15 0.80 -9.55
N ARG A 373 21.95 0.87 -8.49
CA ARG A 373 22.93 -0.17 -8.14
C ARG A 373 22.67 -0.68 -6.73
N SER A 374 22.94 -1.96 -6.51
CA SER A 374 22.84 -2.54 -5.18
C SER A 374 23.97 -1.96 -4.31
N ASN A 375 23.60 -1.19 -3.30
CA ASN A 375 24.50 -0.65 -2.28
C ASN A 375 23.97 -1.05 -0.89
N PRO A 376 24.35 -2.23 -0.37
CA PRO A 376 23.88 -2.71 0.94
C PRO A 376 24.39 -1.87 2.12
N ALA A 377 25.45 -1.10 1.95
CA ALA A 377 25.98 -0.19 2.97
C ALA A 377 25.16 1.10 3.10
N ASN A 378 24.27 1.39 2.14
CA ASN A 378 23.41 2.57 2.20
C ASN A 378 22.10 2.27 2.94
N VAL A 379 22.01 2.74 4.19
CA VAL A 379 20.86 2.57 5.09
C VAL A 379 19.85 3.74 5.09
N ASN A 380 20.08 4.74 4.24
CA ASN A 380 19.28 5.96 4.13
C ASN A 380 18.88 6.25 2.67
N ASN A 381 17.71 6.84 2.46
CA ASN A 381 17.24 7.24 1.13
C ASN A 381 18.20 8.24 0.46
N ARG A 382 18.42 8.10 -0.84
CA ARG A 382 19.26 8.99 -1.66
C ARG A 382 18.46 9.61 -2.80
N THR A 383 18.84 10.80 -3.24
CA THR A 383 18.17 11.51 -4.34
C THR A 383 19.12 11.84 -5.47
N ALA A 384 18.63 11.75 -6.71
CA ALA A 384 19.30 12.20 -7.92
C ALA A 384 18.38 13.18 -8.67
N THR A 385 18.84 14.42 -8.86
CA THR A 385 18.13 15.49 -9.56
C THR A 385 18.82 15.79 -10.87
N LEU A 386 18.14 15.54 -11.98
CA LEU A 386 18.55 15.86 -13.35
C LEU A 386 18.10 17.29 -13.66
N THR A 387 19.03 18.13 -14.10
CA THR A 387 18.79 19.54 -14.51
C THR A 387 19.24 19.76 -15.95
N LEU A 388 18.38 20.27 -16.81
CA LEU A 388 18.68 20.55 -18.22
C LEU A 388 19.62 21.76 -18.35
N ALA A 389 20.59 21.67 -19.28
CA ALA A 389 21.51 22.75 -19.60
C ALA A 389 21.08 23.47 -20.90
N PRO A 390 21.00 24.81 -20.93
CA PRO A 390 20.69 25.57 -22.15
C PRO A 390 21.84 25.48 -23.17
N GLN A 391 21.50 25.54 -24.47
CA GLN A 391 22.44 25.50 -25.60
C GLN A 391 21.94 26.39 -26.74
N SER A 392 22.79 26.75 -27.71
CA SER A 392 22.38 27.53 -28.89
C SER A 392 21.40 26.79 -29.81
N ALA A 393 21.33 25.46 -29.74
CA ALA A 393 20.46 24.62 -30.55
C ALA A 393 19.01 24.47 -30.01
N TYR A 394 18.74 24.87 -28.76
CA TYR A 394 17.41 24.76 -28.15
C TYR A 394 17.24 25.65 -26.90
N GLY A 395 16.02 26.15 -26.66
CA GLY A 395 15.64 26.78 -25.39
C GLY A 395 15.31 25.74 -24.32
N VAL A 396 15.44 26.10 -23.04
CA VAL A 396 14.94 25.30 -21.90
C VAL A 396 13.64 25.94 -21.39
N GLY A 397 12.62 25.12 -21.14
CA GLY A 397 11.32 25.51 -20.61
C GLY A 397 11.27 25.54 -19.08
N GLU A 398 10.09 25.85 -18.53
CA GLU A 398 9.87 26.05 -17.08
C GLU A 398 10.19 24.80 -16.23
N ASN A 399 9.89 23.60 -16.74
CA ASN A 399 10.30 22.34 -16.11
C ASN A 399 11.74 22.00 -16.52
N ASP A 400 12.70 22.73 -15.94
CA ASP A 400 14.15 22.60 -16.19
C ASP A 400 14.80 21.45 -15.42
N ARG A 401 14.15 20.91 -14.38
CA ARG A 401 14.70 19.88 -13.49
C ARG A 401 13.67 18.85 -13.03
N ALA A 402 14.15 17.65 -12.70
CA ALA A 402 13.34 16.59 -12.11
C ALA A 402 14.18 15.71 -11.19
N SER A 403 13.55 15.05 -10.20
CA SER A 403 14.24 14.22 -9.20
C SER A 403 13.73 12.78 -9.15
N VAL A 404 14.64 11.86 -8.86
CA VAL A 404 14.40 10.44 -8.55
C VAL A 404 14.93 10.15 -7.15
N THR A 405 14.22 9.30 -6.39
CA THR A 405 14.67 8.79 -5.09
C THR A 405 15.06 7.32 -5.19
N ILE A 406 16.23 6.97 -4.63
CA ILE A 406 16.66 5.60 -4.37
C ILE A 406 16.35 5.30 -2.89
N PHE A 407 15.42 4.41 -2.63
CA PHE A 407 15.07 3.98 -1.28
C PHE A 407 16.09 2.97 -0.74
N ALA A 408 16.42 3.11 0.55
CA ALA A 408 17.19 2.12 1.30
C ALA A 408 16.21 1.20 2.05
N ASN A 409 15.90 0.05 1.48
CA ASN A 409 14.87 -0.86 2.00
C ASN A 409 15.38 -1.73 3.18
N SER A 410 15.89 -1.07 4.24
CA SER A 410 16.31 -1.69 5.51
C SER A 410 15.38 -1.37 6.69
N GLY A 411 14.22 -0.78 6.41
CA GLY A 411 13.18 -0.42 7.38
C GLY A 411 12.45 -1.62 8.01
N SER A 412 11.49 -1.35 8.91
CA SER A 412 10.63 -2.40 9.48
C SER A 412 9.46 -2.72 8.55
N LEU A 413 9.34 -3.98 8.15
CA LEU A 413 8.21 -4.51 7.39
C LEU A 413 7.02 -4.79 8.31
N TYR A 414 5.84 -4.36 7.87
CA TYR A 414 4.56 -4.75 8.43
C TYR A 414 3.67 -5.29 7.31
N VAL A 415 2.97 -6.40 7.56
CA VAL A 415 2.13 -7.09 6.59
C VAL A 415 0.74 -7.27 7.17
N SER A 416 -0.28 -7.06 6.35
CA SER A 416 -1.68 -7.36 6.65
C SER A 416 -2.18 -8.37 5.63
N THR A 417 -2.74 -9.49 6.09
CA THR A 417 -3.66 -10.27 5.24
C THR A 417 -4.97 -9.49 5.13
N LEU A 418 -5.51 -9.34 3.92
CA LEU A 418 -6.81 -8.70 3.71
C LEU A 418 -7.89 -9.78 3.63
N ARG A 419 -8.91 -9.63 4.46
CA ARG A 419 -10.10 -10.51 4.48
C ARG A 419 -11.36 -9.69 4.29
N THR A 420 -12.44 -10.36 3.94
CA THR A 420 -13.76 -9.74 3.86
C THR A 420 -14.19 -9.25 5.23
N LEU A 421 -14.67 -8.02 5.30
CA LEU A 421 -15.21 -7.44 6.53
C LEU A 421 -16.59 -8.07 6.84
N PRO A 422 -17.08 -8.03 8.10
CA PRO A 422 -18.35 -8.67 8.47
C PRO A 422 -19.57 -8.22 7.64
N ALA A 423 -19.57 -6.98 7.13
CA ALA A 423 -20.60 -6.47 6.22
C ALA A 423 -20.58 -7.15 4.83
N ALA A 424 -19.44 -7.71 4.43
CA ALA A 424 -19.18 -8.33 3.13
C ALA A 424 -18.96 -9.86 3.22
N ALA A 425 -19.58 -10.53 4.20
CA ALA A 425 -19.37 -11.95 4.49
C ALA A 425 -19.59 -12.93 3.31
N ASN A 426 -20.32 -12.51 2.26
CA ASN A 426 -20.56 -13.31 1.05
C ASN A 426 -19.54 -13.05 -0.08
N SER A 427 -18.63 -12.09 0.07
CA SER A 427 -17.60 -11.82 -0.93
C SER A 427 -16.53 -12.91 -0.92
N THR A 428 -15.97 -13.20 -2.10
CA THR A 428 -14.80 -14.08 -2.29
C THR A 428 -13.50 -13.29 -2.43
N ALA A 429 -13.54 -11.99 -2.14
CA ALA A 429 -12.39 -11.12 -2.16
C ALA A 429 -11.31 -11.55 -1.16
N TYR A 430 -10.05 -11.37 -1.55
CA TYR A 430 -8.91 -11.58 -0.68
C TYR A 430 -7.75 -10.68 -1.10
N GLY A 431 -6.75 -10.51 -0.24
CA GLY A 431 -5.55 -9.75 -0.60
C GLY A 431 -4.47 -9.71 0.47
N THR A 432 -3.51 -8.84 0.25
CA THR A 432 -2.40 -8.53 1.16
C THR A 432 -2.07 -7.06 1.05
N ALA A 433 -1.79 -6.40 2.16
CA ALA A 433 -1.17 -5.09 2.18
C ALA A 433 0.15 -5.14 2.94
N ILE A 434 1.06 -4.22 2.61
CA ILE A 434 2.32 -4.01 3.32
C ILE A 434 2.51 -2.54 3.67
N VAL A 435 3.17 -2.29 4.79
CA VAL A 435 3.74 -0.99 5.18
C VAL A 435 5.21 -1.24 5.49
N GLN A 436 6.09 -0.70 4.67
CA GLN A 436 7.54 -0.73 4.86
C GLN A 436 7.97 0.61 5.47
N LEU A 437 8.05 0.68 6.81
CA LEU A 437 8.41 1.90 7.55
C LEU A 437 9.92 2.16 7.44
N ALA A 438 10.31 3.32 6.91
CA ALA A 438 11.71 3.70 6.73
C ALA A 438 12.48 3.75 8.06
N SER A 439 13.80 3.54 7.99
CA SER A 439 14.73 3.56 9.13
C SER A 439 14.81 4.93 9.84
N ASP A 440 14.49 6.02 9.13
CA ASP A 440 14.43 7.37 9.69
C ASP A 440 13.05 7.74 10.26
N GLU A 441 12.06 6.84 10.11
CA GLU A 441 10.68 6.96 10.58
C GLU A 441 9.92 8.18 10.04
N LYS A 442 10.38 8.79 8.95
CA LYS A 442 9.72 9.94 8.30
C LYS A 442 8.80 9.57 7.13
N SER A 443 8.95 8.36 6.61
CA SER A 443 8.12 7.86 5.52
C SER A 443 7.92 6.34 5.60
N ALA A 444 6.92 5.85 4.87
CA ALA A 444 6.72 4.44 4.61
C ALA A 444 6.33 4.21 3.14
N LEU A 445 6.68 3.05 2.59
CA LEU A 445 6.10 2.57 1.34
C LEU A 445 4.90 1.68 1.67
N VAL A 446 3.76 1.94 1.03
CA VAL A 446 2.53 1.16 1.20
C VAL A 446 2.25 0.39 -0.09
N GLY A 447 2.08 -0.91 0.04
CA GLY A 447 1.64 -1.79 -1.04
C GLY A 447 0.31 -2.44 -0.68
N VAL A 448 -0.54 -2.68 -1.68
CA VAL A 448 -1.82 -3.38 -1.55
C VAL A 448 -2.04 -4.20 -2.82
N SER A 449 -2.21 -5.51 -2.67
CA SER A 449 -2.69 -6.39 -3.73
C SER A 449 -3.96 -7.10 -3.27
N PHE A 450 -4.93 -7.25 -4.18
CA PHE A 450 -6.20 -7.93 -3.90
C PHE A 450 -6.80 -8.53 -5.18
N SER A 451 -7.75 -9.44 -5.02
CA SER A 451 -8.50 -10.08 -6.11
C SER A 451 -9.96 -10.32 -5.71
N ASN A 452 -10.81 -10.62 -6.70
CA ASN A 452 -12.22 -10.98 -6.54
C ASN A 452 -13.11 -9.96 -5.77
N LEU A 453 -12.87 -8.65 -5.91
CA LEU A 453 -13.83 -7.66 -5.41
C LEU A 453 -15.21 -7.88 -6.04
N SER A 454 -16.25 -7.90 -5.22
CA SER A 454 -17.65 -8.15 -5.61
C SER A 454 -18.23 -7.09 -6.56
N SER A 455 -17.64 -5.90 -6.55
CA SER A 455 -18.03 -4.75 -7.35
C SER A 455 -16.84 -3.79 -7.51
N PRO A 456 -16.90 -2.80 -8.41
CA PRO A 456 -15.81 -1.85 -8.60
C PRO A 456 -15.39 -1.15 -7.30
N GLN A 457 -14.08 -1.05 -7.09
CA GLN A 457 -13.49 -0.27 -6.00
C GLN A 457 -13.88 1.21 -6.12
N VAL A 458 -14.16 1.86 -4.98
CA VAL A 458 -14.47 3.29 -4.89
C VAL A 458 -13.33 4.02 -4.16
N VAL A 459 -12.83 3.48 -3.04
CA VAL A 459 -11.74 4.06 -2.23
C VAL A 459 -10.81 2.94 -1.75
N ALA A 460 -9.54 3.28 -1.48
CA ALA A 460 -8.70 2.54 -0.55
C ALA A 460 -8.01 3.53 0.38
N HIS A 461 -7.88 3.17 1.66
CA HIS A 461 -7.33 4.06 2.67
C HIS A 461 -6.65 3.30 3.81
N LEU A 462 -5.76 3.98 4.52
CA LEU A 462 -5.25 3.57 5.83
C LEU A 462 -5.96 4.39 6.92
N ALA A 463 -6.26 3.76 8.05
CA ALA A 463 -6.93 4.39 9.18
C ALA A 463 -6.27 4.07 10.53
N ILE A 464 -6.50 4.93 11.52
CA ILE A 464 -6.20 4.71 12.94
C ILE A 464 -7.49 4.93 13.71
N ASP A 465 -7.94 3.93 14.46
CA ASP A 465 -9.21 3.95 15.21
C ASP A 465 -10.43 4.38 14.34
N GLY A 466 -10.43 4.03 13.05
CA GLY A 466 -11.46 4.41 12.07
C GLY A 466 -11.28 5.79 11.42
N ASN A 467 -10.30 6.60 11.85
CA ASN A 467 -9.99 7.90 11.26
C ASN A 467 -8.98 7.75 10.12
N TYR A 468 -9.26 8.34 8.95
CA TYR A 468 -8.41 8.19 7.77
C TYR A 468 -7.11 8.97 7.94
N VAL A 469 -5.97 8.33 7.65
CA VAL A 469 -4.62 8.93 7.78
C VAL A 469 -3.80 8.91 6.49
N PHE A 470 -4.15 8.06 5.51
CA PHE A 470 -3.51 8.03 4.20
C PHE A 470 -4.48 7.49 3.14
N ASN A 471 -4.62 8.20 2.02
CA ASN A 471 -5.40 7.74 0.88
C ASN A 471 -4.51 6.96 -0.09
N LEU A 472 -4.99 5.82 -0.56
CA LEU A 472 -4.27 4.96 -1.50
C LEU A 472 -4.80 5.16 -2.93
N PRO A 473 -3.95 5.00 -3.97
CA PRO A 473 -4.41 4.90 -5.35
C PRO A 473 -5.43 3.76 -5.53
N GLN A 474 -6.34 3.93 -6.49
CA GLN A 474 -7.27 2.89 -6.90
C GLN A 474 -6.52 1.79 -7.69
N GLY A 475 -6.95 0.53 -7.53
CA GLY A 475 -6.31 -0.64 -8.13
C GLY A 475 -5.25 -1.30 -7.23
N GLN A 476 -4.38 -2.09 -7.85
CA GLN A 476 -3.22 -2.67 -7.16
C GLN A 476 -2.18 -1.57 -6.90
N VAL A 477 -1.60 -1.55 -5.71
CA VAL A 477 -0.61 -0.56 -5.26
C VAL A 477 0.69 -1.27 -4.93
N THR A 478 1.81 -0.88 -5.53
CA THR A 478 3.11 -1.50 -5.24
C THR A 478 3.89 -0.73 -4.19
N ASN A 479 4.07 0.58 -4.40
CA ASN A 479 4.96 1.46 -3.64
C ASN A 479 4.37 2.87 -3.47
N ALA A 480 3.17 3.01 -2.89
CA ALA A 480 2.63 4.33 -2.57
C ALA A 480 3.43 4.96 -1.42
N LEU A 481 4.04 6.12 -1.66
CA LEU A 481 4.83 6.82 -0.66
C LEU A 481 3.92 7.54 0.34
N TRP A 482 3.91 7.06 1.59
CA TRP A 482 3.32 7.77 2.71
C TRP A 482 4.40 8.59 3.41
N THR A 483 4.40 9.91 3.20
CA THR A 483 5.17 10.85 4.01
C THR A 483 4.43 11.05 5.34
N LEU A 484 5.08 10.74 6.47
CA LEU A 484 4.46 10.72 7.80
C LEU A 484 4.35 12.13 8.40
N ALA A 485 3.67 13.03 7.70
CA ALA A 485 3.28 14.35 8.23
C ALA A 485 2.10 14.22 9.21
N ALA A 486 1.88 15.23 10.05
CA ALA A 486 0.72 15.26 10.95
C ALA A 486 -0.60 15.32 10.14
N VAL A 487 -1.61 14.55 10.55
CA VAL A 487 -2.92 14.45 9.90
C VAL A 487 -4.03 14.45 10.96
N GLY A 488 -4.97 15.39 10.84
CA GLY A 488 -6.06 15.54 11.81
C GLY A 488 -5.52 15.85 13.21
N THR A 489 -5.82 14.97 14.16
CA THR A 489 -5.33 15.03 15.55
C THR A 489 -4.02 14.26 15.78
N TYR A 490 -3.54 13.49 14.80
CA TYR A 490 -2.35 12.65 14.93
C TYR A 490 -1.08 13.40 14.51
N SER A 491 -0.10 13.48 15.40
CA SER A 491 1.25 13.94 15.06
C SER A 491 2.02 12.85 14.30
N THR A 492 3.15 13.22 13.67
CA THR A 492 4.09 12.25 13.08
C THR A 492 4.48 11.15 14.07
N ALA A 493 4.69 11.48 15.34
CA ALA A 493 5.04 10.52 16.38
C ALA A 493 3.89 9.53 16.66
N ASP A 494 2.64 10.00 16.62
CA ASP A 494 1.45 9.16 16.82
C ASP A 494 1.25 8.19 15.64
N LEU A 495 1.48 8.64 14.39
CA LEU A 495 1.42 7.78 13.21
C LEU A 495 2.47 6.65 13.29
N VAL A 496 3.72 7.00 13.62
CA VAL A 496 4.81 6.02 13.81
C VAL A 496 4.49 5.05 14.95
N ALA A 497 3.99 5.56 16.08
CA ALA A 497 3.59 4.74 17.22
C ALA A 497 2.43 3.79 16.86
N ALA A 498 1.45 4.24 16.08
CA ALA A 498 0.34 3.43 15.61
C ALA A 498 0.77 2.32 14.65
N ILE A 499 1.68 2.60 13.71
CA ILE A 499 2.29 1.56 12.84
C ILE A 499 2.97 0.51 13.71
N LYS A 500 3.86 0.94 14.63
CA LYS A 500 4.60 0.03 15.52
C LYS A 500 3.69 -0.79 16.44
N ALA A 501 2.60 -0.21 16.94
CA ALA A 501 1.65 -0.86 17.84
C ALA A 501 0.55 -1.67 17.11
N GLY A 502 0.63 -1.84 15.78
CA GLY A 502 -0.36 -2.59 15.00
C GLY A 502 -1.76 -1.96 14.96
N ARG A 503 -1.86 -0.64 15.19
CA ARG A 503 -3.11 0.13 15.24
C ARG A 503 -3.53 0.74 13.90
N VAL A 504 -2.63 0.73 12.91
CA VAL A 504 -2.99 1.09 11.54
C VAL A 504 -3.75 -0.07 10.91
N THR A 505 -4.92 0.23 10.35
CA THR A 505 -5.70 -0.67 9.51
C THR A 505 -5.69 -0.19 8.07
N VAL A 506 -6.08 -1.07 7.15
CA VAL A 506 -6.32 -0.78 5.73
C VAL A 506 -7.72 -1.24 5.37
N SER A 507 -8.42 -0.48 4.52
CA SER A 507 -9.68 -0.90 3.92
C SER A 507 -9.73 -0.60 2.42
N ILE A 508 -10.43 -1.48 1.70
CA ILE A 508 -10.75 -1.35 0.27
C ILE A 508 -12.27 -1.31 0.16
N ASP A 509 -12.79 -0.14 -0.18
CA ASP A 509 -14.22 0.16 -0.25
C ASP A 509 -14.72 -0.06 -1.68
N THR A 510 -15.88 -0.69 -1.86
CA THR A 510 -16.45 -0.99 -3.19
C THR A 510 -17.87 -0.47 -3.32
N ALA A 511 -18.41 -0.44 -4.55
CA ALA A 511 -19.73 0.11 -4.81
C ALA A 511 -20.86 -0.63 -4.06
N LEU A 512 -20.69 -1.92 -3.81
CA LEU A 512 -21.61 -2.74 -3.00
C LEU A 512 -21.35 -2.62 -1.49
N TYR A 513 -20.10 -2.39 -1.09
CA TYR A 513 -19.66 -2.27 0.30
C TYR A 513 -18.88 -0.96 0.52
N PRO A 514 -19.58 0.18 0.62
CA PRO A 514 -18.96 1.52 0.70
C PRO A 514 -18.29 1.82 2.05
N THR A 515 -18.43 0.93 3.04
CA THR A 515 -17.76 0.98 4.35
C THR A 515 -16.72 -0.15 4.48
N GLY A 516 -16.11 -0.54 3.36
CA GLY A 516 -15.12 -1.59 3.25
C GLY A 516 -15.69 -2.94 2.84
N GLU A 517 -15.17 -3.48 1.74
CA GLU A 517 -15.34 -4.89 1.36
C GLU A 517 -14.22 -5.74 1.98
N LEU A 518 -12.98 -5.32 1.75
CA LEU A 518 -11.77 -5.90 2.34
C LEU A 518 -11.21 -5.00 3.43
N GLY A 519 -10.63 -5.62 4.45
CA GLY A 519 -9.79 -4.92 5.41
C GLY A 519 -8.81 -5.83 6.14
N GLY A 520 -7.95 -5.21 6.94
CA GLY A 520 -7.00 -5.90 7.80
C GLY A 520 -6.16 -4.95 8.64
N SER A 521 -5.40 -5.52 9.58
CA SER A 521 -4.49 -4.81 10.48
C SER A 521 -3.05 -5.20 10.21
N PHE A 522 -2.14 -4.24 10.28
CA PHE A 522 -0.73 -4.47 10.00
C PHE A 522 0.02 -5.12 11.17
N VAL A 523 0.69 -6.24 10.88
CA VAL A 523 1.52 -6.98 11.84
C VAL A 523 2.99 -6.91 11.45
N ARG A 524 3.85 -6.55 12.40
CA ARG A 524 5.31 -6.52 12.20
C ARG A 524 5.79 -7.90 11.74
N SER A 525 6.44 -7.93 10.59
CA SER A 525 6.84 -9.16 9.91
C SER A 525 8.34 -9.13 9.61
N SER A 526 8.93 -10.32 9.48
CA SER A 526 10.32 -10.49 9.03
C SER A 526 10.33 -11.27 7.73
N GLY A 527 11.21 -10.87 6.81
CA GLY A 527 11.37 -11.52 5.53
C GLY A 527 12.61 -11.06 4.80
N SER A 528 13.00 -11.80 3.77
CA SER A 528 14.15 -11.51 2.92
C SER A 528 13.98 -12.10 1.53
N ALA A 529 14.64 -11.50 0.53
CA ALA A 529 14.69 -12.05 -0.82
C ALA A 529 15.68 -13.23 -0.95
N ALA A 530 16.75 -13.20 -0.14
CA ALA A 530 17.74 -14.28 -0.03
C ALA A 530 17.69 -14.91 1.37
N PHE A 531 17.64 -16.23 1.45
CA PHE A 531 17.67 -16.97 2.70
C PHE A 531 19.11 -17.15 3.21
N ASN A 532 19.35 -16.77 4.45
CA ASN A 532 20.59 -17.08 5.18
C ASN A 532 20.23 -18.03 6.33
N PRO A 533 20.79 -19.26 6.38
CA PRO A 533 20.52 -20.20 7.47
C PRO A 533 20.80 -19.59 8.86
N PRO A 534 19.86 -19.69 9.82
CA PRO A 534 20.10 -19.28 11.19
C PRO A 534 21.31 -20.00 11.82
N ALA A 535 21.96 -19.34 12.77
CA ALA A 535 23.08 -19.92 13.50
C ALA A 535 22.66 -21.21 14.25
N PRO A 536 23.60 -22.17 14.46
CA PRO A 536 23.33 -23.37 15.25
C PRO A 536 22.80 -23.05 16.65
N ALA A 537 21.93 -23.93 17.16
CA ALA A 537 21.37 -23.77 18.50
C ALA A 537 22.48 -23.83 19.58
N PRO A 538 22.40 -22.99 20.63
CA PRO A 538 23.23 -23.16 21.82
C PRO A 538 23.01 -24.53 22.47
N ALA A 539 24.07 -25.10 23.04
CA ALA A 539 23.97 -26.36 23.77
C ALA A 539 23.10 -26.19 25.04
N VAL A 540 22.24 -27.17 25.31
CA VAL A 540 21.41 -27.25 26.52
C VAL A 540 21.64 -28.62 27.16
N ASP A 541 21.94 -28.64 28.46
CA ASP A 541 22.04 -29.89 29.22
C ASP A 541 20.64 -30.52 29.38
N LEU A 542 20.45 -31.68 28.76
CA LEU A 542 19.23 -32.49 28.87
C LEU A 542 19.42 -33.71 29.79
N SER A 543 20.58 -33.86 30.43
CA SER A 543 20.90 -35.00 31.30
C SER A 543 20.38 -34.83 32.73
N ARG A 544 20.40 -33.60 33.27
CA ARG A 544 19.94 -33.29 34.62
C ARG A 544 18.57 -32.59 34.61
N ILE A 545 17.52 -33.39 34.69
CA ILE A 545 16.12 -32.90 34.73
C ILE A 545 15.71 -32.62 36.18
N THR A 546 15.25 -31.40 36.48
CA THR A 546 14.60 -31.11 37.77
C THR A 546 13.09 -31.38 37.71
N PRO A 547 12.38 -31.52 38.85
CA PRO A 547 10.92 -31.61 38.86
C PRO A 547 10.25 -30.45 38.13
N THR A 548 10.79 -29.24 38.24
CA THR A 548 10.34 -28.03 37.52
C THR A 548 10.49 -28.18 36.00
N ASP A 549 11.64 -28.70 35.53
CA ASP A 549 11.88 -28.95 34.11
C ASP A 549 10.96 -30.05 33.53
N ALA A 550 10.71 -31.10 34.33
CA ALA A 550 9.76 -32.16 34.02
C ALA A 550 8.31 -31.62 33.97
N ALA A 551 7.87 -30.82 34.95
CA ALA A 551 6.54 -30.22 34.96
C ALA A 551 6.32 -29.27 33.76
N ARG A 552 7.34 -28.47 33.42
CA ARG A 552 7.36 -27.60 32.24
C ARG A 552 7.25 -28.40 30.94
N PHE A 553 8.04 -29.47 30.80
CA PHE A 553 7.96 -30.39 29.66
C PHE A 553 6.57 -31.02 29.53
N LEU A 554 6.02 -31.56 30.63
CA LEU A 554 4.71 -32.21 30.64
C LEU A 554 3.57 -31.24 30.34
N THR A 555 3.66 -29.98 30.78
CA THR A 555 2.68 -28.94 30.41
C THR A 555 2.58 -28.73 28.89
N GLN A 556 3.71 -28.87 28.18
CA GLN A 556 3.76 -28.80 26.70
C GLN A 556 3.35 -30.14 26.04
N ALA A 557 3.69 -31.26 26.67
CA ALA A 557 3.58 -32.61 26.12
C ALA A 557 2.30 -33.39 26.49
N THR A 558 1.51 -32.96 27.48
CA THR A 558 0.30 -33.65 27.95
C THR A 558 -0.87 -32.66 28.15
N PHE A 559 -2.02 -33.14 28.63
CA PHE A 559 -3.11 -32.30 29.12
C PHE A 559 -2.90 -31.75 30.54
N GLY A 560 -1.74 -32.03 31.14
CA GLY A 560 -1.33 -31.56 32.47
C GLY A 560 -0.43 -32.56 33.18
N PRO A 561 0.58 -32.09 33.93
CA PRO A 561 1.46 -32.98 34.69
C PRO A 561 0.71 -33.66 35.84
N THR A 562 1.09 -34.90 36.12
CA THR A 562 0.79 -35.57 37.40
C THR A 562 2.09 -35.78 38.18
N PRO A 563 2.04 -36.03 39.51
CA PRO A 563 3.24 -36.38 40.28
C PRO A 563 3.96 -37.62 39.74
N ALA A 564 3.21 -38.61 39.23
CA ALA A 564 3.76 -39.82 38.62
C ALA A 564 4.48 -39.50 37.30
N ASP A 565 3.88 -38.67 36.43
CA ASP A 565 4.51 -38.23 35.18
C ASP A 565 5.81 -37.45 35.45
N ILE A 566 5.82 -36.54 36.43
CA ILE A 566 7.01 -35.77 36.82
C ILE A 566 8.13 -36.71 37.29
N ALA A 567 7.81 -37.68 38.16
CA ALA A 567 8.78 -38.67 38.62
C ALA A 567 9.32 -39.53 37.47
N ALA A 568 8.45 -39.95 36.53
CA ALA A 568 8.83 -40.72 35.37
C ALA A 568 9.78 -39.95 34.43
N VAL A 569 9.48 -38.70 34.09
CA VAL A 569 10.34 -37.87 33.24
C VAL A 569 11.68 -37.57 33.93
N THR A 570 11.65 -37.25 35.23
CA THR A 570 12.87 -36.98 36.04
C THR A 570 13.79 -38.21 36.09
N THR A 571 13.22 -39.42 36.17
CA THR A 571 13.99 -40.68 36.29
C THR A 571 14.45 -41.23 34.94
N LYS A 572 13.60 -41.18 33.91
CA LYS A 572 13.83 -41.85 32.62
C LYS A 572 14.48 -40.97 31.55
N GLY A 573 14.43 -39.64 31.70
CA GLY A 573 14.81 -38.70 30.66
C GLY A 573 13.73 -38.46 29.60
N TYR A 574 13.75 -37.29 28.96
CA TYR A 574 12.74 -36.88 27.97
C TYR A 574 12.64 -37.85 26.78
N GLN A 575 13.77 -38.28 26.20
CA GLN A 575 13.78 -39.12 25.00
C GLN A 575 13.13 -40.49 25.24
N THR A 576 13.42 -41.10 26.39
CA THR A 576 12.83 -42.38 26.83
C THR A 576 11.33 -42.23 27.00
N TRP A 577 10.89 -41.23 27.77
CA TRP A 577 9.46 -40.99 28.04
C TRP A 577 8.66 -40.70 26.76
N ILE A 578 9.20 -39.88 25.84
CA ILE A 578 8.57 -39.63 24.52
C ILE A 578 8.41 -40.94 23.74
N THR A 579 9.44 -41.78 23.77
CA THR A 579 9.46 -43.04 23.00
C THR A 579 8.53 -44.10 23.60
N GLU A 580 8.35 -44.14 24.91
CA GLU A 580 7.31 -44.94 25.58
C GLU A 580 5.91 -44.44 25.20
N GLN A 581 5.65 -43.13 25.33
CA GLN A 581 4.38 -42.51 25.00
C GLN A 581 3.98 -42.69 23.53
N MET A 582 4.93 -42.62 22.60
CA MET A 582 4.68 -42.86 21.17
C MET A 582 4.28 -44.31 20.84
N ARG A 583 4.65 -45.27 21.71
CA ARG A 583 4.33 -46.70 21.56
C ARG A 583 3.02 -47.12 22.20
N LEU A 584 2.43 -46.29 23.09
CA LEU A 584 1.13 -46.60 23.69
C LEU A 584 0.05 -46.71 22.62
N ALA A 585 -0.86 -47.67 22.81
CA ALA A 585 -2.02 -47.86 21.94
C ALA A 585 -2.90 -46.60 21.97
N PRO A 586 -3.46 -46.17 20.82
CA PRO A 586 -4.30 -44.98 20.76
C PRO A 586 -5.63 -45.18 21.53
N THR A 587 -5.95 -44.27 22.44
CA THR A 587 -7.28 -44.24 23.07
C THR A 587 -8.30 -43.63 22.09
N SER A 588 -9.37 -44.39 21.76
CA SER A 588 -10.38 -43.99 20.77
C SER A 588 -11.51 -43.15 21.38
N HIS A 589 -11.68 -41.94 20.86
CA HIS A 589 -12.79 -41.03 21.15
C HIS A 589 -14.10 -41.54 20.56
N ARG A 590 -14.10 -42.21 19.41
CA ARG A 590 -15.33 -42.83 18.86
C ARG A 590 -15.82 -43.96 19.77
N ALA A 591 -14.93 -44.85 20.20
CA ALA A 591 -15.28 -45.94 21.11
C ALA A 591 -15.85 -45.40 22.42
N GLU A 592 -15.19 -44.41 23.04
CA GLU A 592 -15.67 -43.81 24.29
C GLU A 592 -16.96 -42.98 24.09
N THR A 593 -17.16 -42.33 22.94
CA THR A 593 -18.42 -41.63 22.60
C THR A 593 -19.59 -42.62 22.55
N MET A 594 -19.40 -43.78 21.91
CA MET A 594 -20.41 -44.83 21.85
C MET A 594 -20.63 -45.50 23.20
N HIS A 595 -19.57 -45.66 24.00
CA HIS A 595 -19.66 -46.16 25.37
C HIS A 595 -20.48 -45.23 26.29
N ASP A 596 -20.23 -43.92 26.26
CA ASP A 596 -21.06 -42.96 27.02
C ASP A 596 -22.52 -42.94 26.57
N PHE A 597 -22.75 -43.01 25.25
CA PHE A 597 -24.09 -43.06 24.66
C PHE A 597 -24.87 -44.29 25.11
N ASN A 598 -24.25 -45.48 25.06
CA ASN A 598 -24.87 -46.73 25.50
C ASN A 598 -25.15 -46.72 27.02
N ARG A 599 -24.20 -46.23 27.83
CA ARG A 599 -24.36 -46.10 29.29
C ARG A 599 -25.50 -45.16 29.68
N ASN A 600 -25.67 -44.04 28.98
CA ASN A 600 -26.73 -43.08 29.30
C ASN A 600 -28.14 -43.63 28.94
N GLN A 601 -28.23 -44.41 27.85
CA GLN A 601 -29.47 -45.12 27.50
C GLN A 601 -29.86 -46.19 28.54
N THR A 602 -28.91 -46.92 29.13
CA THR A 602 -29.21 -47.95 30.14
C THR A 602 -29.50 -47.37 31.53
N ASN A 603 -28.86 -46.25 31.91
CA ASN A 603 -28.98 -45.65 33.24
C ASN A 603 -30.13 -44.63 33.41
N GLY A 604 -31.14 -44.65 32.53
CA GLY A 604 -32.40 -43.94 32.76
C GLY A 604 -32.39 -42.43 32.45
N GLY A 605 -31.61 -41.99 31.45
CA GLY A 605 -31.76 -40.65 30.88
C GLY A 605 -33.22 -40.34 30.52
N THR A 606 -33.72 -39.17 30.93
CA THR A 606 -35.16 -38.81 30.92
C THR A 606 -35.67 -38.45 29.52
N GLY A 607 -35.77 -39.43 28.62
CA GLY A 607 -36.26 -39.24 27.25
C GLY A 607 -36.66 -40.54 26.57
N ASN A 608 -37.95 -40.90 26.69
CA ASN A 608 -38.70 -41.91 25.94
C ASN A 608 -38.04 -43.31 25.77
N ARG A 609 -38.54 -44.30 26.53
CA ARG A 609 -38.17 -45.73 26.36
C ARG A 609 -38.95 -46.44 25.23
N ASP A 610 -39.42 -45.69 24.24
CA ASP A 610 -40.11 -46.26 23.07
C ASP A 610 -39.06 -46.92 22.15
N PRO A 611 -39.13 -48.24 21.89
CA PRO A 611 -38.23 -48.95 20.98
C PRO A 611 -38.13 -48.33 19.59
N VAL A 612 -39.21 -47.69 19.11
CA VAL A 612 -39.23 -47.01 17.80
C VAL A 612 -38.34 -45.76 17.83
N THR A 613 -38.36 -44.97 18.91
CA THR A 613 -37.45 -43.82 19.05
C THR A 613 -36.00 -44.21 19.31
N LEU A 614 -35.76 -45.33 20.01
CA LEU A 614 -34.41 -45.85 20.27
C LEU A 614 -33.74 -46.39 19.00
N ALA A 615 -34.50 -46.94 18.05
CA ALA A 615 -33.98 -47.41 16.76
C ALA A 615 -33.35 -46.31 15.87
N TYR A 616 -33.68 -45.04 16.13
CA TYR A 616 -33.11 -43.86 15.46
C TYR A 616 -32.24 -42.99 16.39
N ALA A 617 -32.01 -43.43 17.63
CA ALA A 617 -31.17 -42.71 18.57
C ALA A 617 -29.69 -42.79 18.15
N ARG A 618 -28.99 -41.67 18.28
CA ARG A 618 -27.57 -41.50 17.90
C ARG A 618 -26.85 -40.65 18.94
N PRO A 619 -25.53 -40.80 19.13
CA PRO A 619 -24.79 -39.95 20.05
C PRO A 619 -24.93 -38.46 19.67
N GLY A 620 -25.43 -37.66 20.61
CA GLY A 620 -25.40 -36.20 20.58
C GLY A 620 -24.11 -35.61 21.16
N GLY A 621 -23.95 -34.28 21.04
CA GLY A 621 -22.66 -33.62 21.34
C GLY A 621 -22.19 -33.72 22.79
N THR A 622 -23.12 -33.87 23.74
CA THR A 622 -22.81 -34.10 25.16
C THR A 622 -22.06 -35.41 25.39
N HIS A 623 -22.31 -36.45 24.59
CA HIS A 623 -21.61 -37.73 24.69
C HIS A 623 -20.18 -37.62 24.17
N ARG A 624 -19.99 -36.96 23.01
CA ARG A 624 -18.67 -36.70 22.43
C ARG A 624 -17.81 -35.80 23.33
N GLN A 625 -18.42 -34.76 23.92
CA GLN A 625 -17.72 -33.90 24.89
C GLN A 625 -17.33 -34.70 26.14
N ALA A 626 -18.24 -35.49 26.72
CA ALA A 626 -17.93 -36.34 27.87
C ALA A 626 -16.81 -37.36 27.56
N ALA A 627 -16.80 -37.93 26.36
CA ALA A 627 -15.74 -38.82 25.91
C ALA A 627 -14.39 -38.10 25.79
N TRP A 628 -14.36 -36.92 25.15
CA TRP A 628 -13.14 -36.13 25.02
C TRP A 628 -12.55 -35.73 26.38
N TRP A 629 -13.39 -35.28 27.32
CA TRP A 629 -12.97 -34.96 28.68
C TRP A 629 -12.46 -36.18 29.45
N ASN A 630 -13.10 -37.35 29.30
CA ASN A 630 -12.62 -38.58 29.91
C ASN A 630 -11.21 -38.91 29.38
N VAL A 631 -11.04 -39.01 28.05
CA VAL A 631 -9.75 -39.37 27.43
C VAL A 631 -8.65 -38.35 27.74
N ALA A 632 -8.95 -37.04 27.69
CA ALA A 632 -7.97 -35.99 28.02
C ALA A 632 -7.49 -36.06 29.48
N VAL A 633 -8.40 -36.35 30.42
CA VAL A 633 -8.07 -36.40 31.86
C VAL A 633 -7.45 -37.76 32.25
N THR A 634 -7.97 -38.89 31.78
CA THR A 634 -7.61 -40.23 32.28
C THR A 634 -6.73 -41.05 31.34
N GLY A 635 -6.70 -40.76 30.04
CA GLY A 635 -5.97 -41.56 29.05
C GLY A 635 -4.46 -41.58 29.28
N GLU A 636 -3.83 -42.74 29.04
CA GLU A 636 -2.39 -42.97 29.24
C GLU A 636 -1.53 -42.42 28.09
N ASP A 637 -2.07 -42.41 26.86
CA ASP A 637 -1.41 -41.96 25.62
C ASP A 637 -1.38 -40.43 25.47
N GLN A 638 -1.10 -39.73 26.58
CA GLN A 638 -1.18 -38.28 26.73
C GLN A 638 -0.49 -37.49 25.62
N LEU A 639 0.72 -37.88 25.20
CA LEU A 639 1.43 -37.18 24.12
C LEU A 639 0.66 -37.29 22.80
N ARG A 640 0.08 -38.46 22.51
CA ARG A 640 -0.72 -38.68 21.30
C ARG A 640 -1.96 -37.81 21.30
N GLN A 641 -2.67 -37.79 22.42
CA GLN A 641 -3.90 -37.02 22.60
C GLN A 641 -3.64 -35.50 22.56
N ARG A 642 -2.51 -35.03 23.13
CA ARG A 642 -2.10 -33.62 23.11
C ARG A 642 -1.68 -33.14 21.71
N VAL A 643 -1.02 -34.00 20.93
CA VAL A 643 -0.69 -33.74 19.52
C VAL A 643 -1.94 -33.81 18.63
N ALA A 644 -2.85 -34.76 18.86
CA ALA A 644 -4.13 -34.82 18.16
C ALA A 644 -4.97 -33.56 18.40
N PHE A 645 -4.96 -33.02 19.62
CA PHE A 645 -5.58 -31.73 19.92
C PHE A 645 -4.91 -30.60 19.13
N ALA A 646 -3.58 -30.51 19.12
CA ALA A 646 -2.85 -29.53 18.32
C ALA A 646 -3.15 -29.66 16.80
N LEU A 647 -3.29 -30.87 16.28
CA LEU A 647 -3.69 -31.13 14.89
C LEU A 647 -5.15 -30.73 14.63
N SER A 648 -6.08 -30.94 15.56
CA SER A 648 -7.48 -30.52 15.42
C SER A 648 -7.66 -29.00 15.37
N GLN A 649 -6.64 -28.27 15.84
CA GLN A 649 -6.54 -26.81 15.79
C GLN A 649 -5.89 -26.28 14.49
N ILE A 650 -5.39 -27.16 13.63
CA ILE A 650 -4.78 -26.86 12.33
C ILE A 650 -5.68 -27.42 11.21
N LEU A 651 -6.03 -28.69 11.29
CA LEU A 651 -6.93 -29.43 10.39
C LEU A 651 -8.35 -29.36 11.00
N VAL A 652 -9.00 -28.21 10.80
CA VAL A 652 -10.20 -27.83 11.56
C VAL A 652 -11.46 -28.44 10.97
N ILE A 653 -12.27 -29.07 11.82
CA ILE A 653 -13.72 -29.23 11.62
C ILE A 653 -14.44 -28.65 12.84
N SER A 654 -15.72 -28.30 12.69
CA SER A 654 -16.56 -27.88 13.81
C SER A 654 -17.96 -28.45 13.75
N ASP A 655 -18.47 -28.87 14.91
CA ASP A 655 -19.86 -29.31 15.09
C ASP A 655 -20.86 -28.16 15.27
N THR A 656 -20.40 -26.91 15.19
CA THR A 656 -21.27 -25.73 14.95
C THR A 656 -21.90 -25.78 13.56
N ASN A 657 -21.30 -26.52 12.62
CA ASN A 657 -21.96 -26.92 11.38
C ASN A 657 -23.15 -27.84 11.70
N GLY A 658 -24.35 -27.47 11.27
CA GLY A 658 -25.61 -28.16 11.64
C GLY A 658 -25.69 -29.64 11.24
N THR A 659 -24.92 -30.09 10.24
CA THR A 659 -24.84 -31.51 9.88
C THR A 659 -23.86 -32.25 10.80
N ILE A 660 -22.67 -31.70 11.03
CA ILE A 660 -21.67 -32.32 11.94
C ILE A 660 -22.22 -32.37 13.38
N GLY A 661 -22.91 -31.31 13.83
CA GLY A 661 -23.64 -31.26 15.10
C GLY A 661 -24.65 -32.39 15.31
N GLN A 662 -25.21 -32.94 14.23
CA GLN A 662 -26.15 -34.07 14.27
C GLN A 662 -25.48 -35.45 14.22
N TRP A 663 -24.23 -35.55 13.75
CA TRP A 663 -23.56 -36.83 13.45
C TRP A 663 -22.23 -36.96 14.20
N GLN A 664 -22.33 -36.91 15.53
CA GLN A 664 -21.17 -36.78 16.43
C GLN A 664 -20.25 -38.00 16.48
N GLU A 665 -20.75 -39.19 16.11
CA GLU A 665 -19.92 -40.37 15.90
C GLU A 665 -18.90 -40.14 14.77
N GLY A 666 -19.30 -39.46 13.70
CA GLY A 666 -18.40 -39.06 12.60
C GLY A 666 -17.37 -38.03 13.06
N ALA A 667 -17.77 -37.06 13.88
CA ALA A 667 -16.85 -36.09 14.47
C ALA A 667 -15.83 -36.75 15.42
N ALA A 668 -16.25 -37.75 16.21
CA ALA A 668 -15.36 -38.55 17.04
C ALA A 668 -14.41 -39.42 16.20
N ASN A 669 -14.90 -40.01 15.10
CA ASN A 669 -14.09 -40.74 14.12
C ASN A 669 -13.03 -39.85 13.45
N TYR A 670 -13.38 -38.59 13.15
CA TYR A 670 -12.42 -37.60 12.66
C TYR A 670 -11.34 -37.28 13.70
N TYR A 671 -11.69 -37.20 14.98
CA TYR A 671 -10.68 -37.03 16.03
C TYR A 671 -9.75 -38.26 16.13
N ASP A 672 -10.28 -39.47 16.01
CA ASP A 672 -9.48 -40.72 16.03
C ASP A 672 -8.52 -40.85 14.83
N LEU A 673 -8.88 -40.27 13.69
CA LEU A 673 -7.99 -40.10 12.53
C LEU A 673 -6.79 -39.22 12.90
N LEU A 674 -7.00 -38.10 13.61
CA LEU A 674 -5.91 -37.24 14.10
C LEU A 674 -5.06 -37.92 15.20
N VAL A 675 -5.69 -38.69 16.10
CA VAL A 675 -5.00 -39.51 17.13
C VAL A 675 -4.10 -40.57 16.47
N SER A 676 -4.59 -41.22 15.41
CA SER A 676 -3.83 -42.19 14.63
C SER A 676 -2.68 -41.53 13.87
N GLY A 677 -2.95 -40.37 13.25
CA GLY A 677 -1.98 -39.59 12.48
C GLY A 677 -0.93 -38.84 13.30
N ALA A 678 -1.11 -38.67 14.63
CA ALA A 678 -0.28 -37.84 15.50
C ALA A 678 1.24 -38.11 15.41
N PHE A 679 1.64 -39.36 15.16
CA PHE A 679 3.04 -39.75 14.94
C PHE A 679 3.27 -40.44 13.58
N GLY A 680 2.31 -40.33 12.67
CA GLY A 680 2.37 -40.91 11.34
C GLY A 680 3.06 -39.98 10.34
N ASN A 681 2.85 -40.24 9.04
CA ASN A 681 3.32 -39.35 7.98
C ASN A 681 2.25 -38.30 7.65
N PHE A 682 2.63 -37.02 7.62
CA PHE A 682 1.76 -35.90 7.32
C PHE A 682 1.05 -36.02 5.96
N ARG A 683 1.71 -36.59 4.94
CA ARG A 683 1.11 -36.81 3.62
C ARG A 683 -0.05 -37.81 3.69
N ALA A 684 0.10 -38.88 4.47
CA ALA A 684 -0.98 -39.86 4.68
C ALA A 684 -2.13 -39.25 5.52
N LEU A 685 -1.80 -38.50 6.57
CA LEU A 685 -2.78 -37.77 7.38
C LEU A 685 -3.60 -36.77 6.54
N LEU A 686 -2.95 -36.00 5.67
CA LEU A 686 -3.62 -35.03 4.81
C LEU A 686 -4.62 -35.68 3.84
N GLU A 687 -4.31 -36.86 3.29
CA GLU A 687 -5.24 -37.63 2.45
C GLU A 687 -6.41 -38.20 3.24
N GLN A 688 -6.15 -38.76 4.42
CA GLN A 688 -7.21 -39.24 5.32
C GLN A 688 -8.16 -38.10 5.70
N VAL A 689 -7.64 -36.92 6.02
CA VAL A 689 -8.44 -35.71 6.27
C VAL A 689 -9.19 -35.27 5.02
N THR A 690 -8.56 -35.25 3.85
CA THR A 690 -9.19 -34.88 2.56
C THR A 690 -10.38 -35.78 2.23
N LEU A 691 -10.22 -37.08 2.44
CA LEU A 691 -11.26 -38.09 2.18
C LEU A 691 -12.23 -38.25 3.35
N SER A 692 -12.10 -37.50 4.45
CA SER A 692 -13.06 -37.60 5.54
C SER A 692 -14.39 -36.96 5.17
N PRO A 693 -15.53 -37.66 5.34
CA PRO A 693 -16.85 -37.07 5.12
C PRO A 693 -17.13 -35.89 6.06
N MET A 694 -16.53 -35.84 7.26
CA MET A 694 -16.65 -34.67 8.15
C MET A 694 -15.98 -33.43 7.55
N MET A 695 -14.76 -33.58 7.04
CA MET A 695 -14.04 -32.49 6.39
C MET A 695 -14.75 -32.05 5.10
N GLY A 696 -15.23 -33.01 4.31
CA GLY A 696 -15.99 -32.73 3.09
C GLY A 696 -17.33 -32.02 3.33
N ILE A 697 -17.95 -32.22 4.50
CA ILE A 697 -19.12 -31.44 4.94
C ILE A 697 -18.71 -30.04 5.41
N TYR A 698 -17.60 -29.93 6.16
CA TYR A 698 -17.17 -28.66 6.75
C TYR A 698 -16.70 -27.66 5.69
N LEU A 699 -15.99 -28.12 4.67
CA LEU A 699 -15.41 -27.33 3.59
C LEU A 699 -15.97 -27.68 2.20
N SER A 700 -17.19 -28.20 2.17
CA SER A 700 -18.02 -28.41 0.97
C SER A 700 -17.42 -29.20 -0.21
N SER A 701 -16.34 -29.96 -0.02
CA SER A 701 -15.82 -30.90 -1.03
C SER A 701 -16.66 -32.18 -1.18
N LEU A 702 -17.46 -32.55 -0.17
CA LEU A 702 -18.39 -33.68 -0.27
C LEU A 702 -19.45 -33.40 -1.33
N ARG A 703 -19.54 -34.28 -2.34
CA ARG A 703 -20.44 -34.18 -3.49
C ARG A 703 -20.20 -32.96 -4.39
N ASN A 704 -19.01 -32.36 -4.29
CA ASN A 704 -18.52 -31.39 -5.26
C ASN A 704 -18.45 -32.05 -6.64
N ALA A 705 -18.86 -31.33 -7.69
CA ALA A 705 -19.02 -31.87 -9.04
C ALA A 705 -18.32 -30.98 -10.06
N LYS A 706 -17.85 -31.59 -11.14
CA LYS A 706 -17.30 -30.88 -12.30
C LYS A 706 -18.27 -29.85 -12.86
N ALA A 707 -17.72 -28.86 -13.56
CA ALA A 707 -18.52 -27.85 -14.22
C ALA A 707 -19.55 -28.47 -15.20
N THR A 708 -20.74 -27.87 -15.25
CA THR A 708 -21.74 -28.15 -16.29
C THR A 708 -21.92 -26.91 -17.14
N PHE A 709 -22.25 -27.10 -18.42
CA PHE A 709 -22.32 -26.02 -19.39
C PHE A 709 -23.66 -26.02 -20.13
N ASP A 710 -24.13 -24.83 -20.51
CA ASP A 710 -25.31 -24.68 -21.35
C ASP A 710 -25.00 -24.99 -22.83
N ALA A 711 -26.02 -24.90 -23.70
CA ALA A 711 -25.86 -25.11 -25.14
C ALA A 711 -24.96 -24.07 -25.85
N ARG A 712 -24.54 -23.01 -25.14
CA ARG A 712 -23.63 -21.95 -25.61
C ARG A 712 -22.22 -22.08 -25.01
N GLY A 713 -21.96 -23.16 -24.28
CA GLY A 713 -20.68 -23.39 -23.59
C GLY A 713 -20.45 -22.51 -22.37
N GLN A 714 -21.48 -21.83 -21.84
CA GLN A 714 -21.38 -21.03 -20.62
C GLN A 714 -21.57 -21.92 -19.39
N PRO A 715 -20.78 -21.75 -18.31
CA PRO A 715 -20.90 -22.57 -17.12
C PRO A 715 -22.22 -22.30 -16.39
N VAL A 716 -22.97 -23.37 -16.12
CA VAL A 716 -24.22 -23.38 -15.34
C VAL A 716 -23.93 -23.73 -13.87
N THR A 717 -22.97 -24.62 -13.64
CA THR A 717 -22.41 -24.92 -12.31
C THR A 717 -20.90 -24.94 -12.39
N LEU A 718 -20.23 -24.56 -11.31
CA LEU A 718 -18.77 -24.63 -11.15
C LEU A 718 -18.41 -25.56 -9.99
N PRO A 719 -17.19 -26.13 -9.96
CA PRO A 719 -16.65 -26.79 -8.78
C PRO A 719 -16.62 -25.86 -7.56
N ASP A 720 -16.92 -26.38 -6.38
CA ASP A 720 -16.72 -25.66 -5.12
C ASP A 720 -15.22 -25.51 -4.83
N GLU A 721 -14.80 -24.27 -4.56
CA GLU A 721 -13.42 -23.86 -4.30
C GLU A 721 -13.01 -23.91 -2.83
N ASN A 722 -13.94 -24.04 -1.90
CA ASN A 722 -13.71 -23.83 -0.47
C ASN A 722 -12.60 -24.74 0.07
N TYR A 723 -12.73 -26.06 -0.12
CA TYR A 723 -11.67 -26.99 0.28
C TYR A 723 -10.34 -26.74 -0.45
N ALA A 724 -10.37 -26.36 -1.73
CA ALA A 724 -9.16 -26.06 -2.51
C ALA A 724 -8.41 -24.85 -1.96
N ARG A 725 -9.13 -23.81 -1.54
CA ARG A 725 -8.57 -22.63 -0.89
C ARG A 725 -7.97 -23.02 0.46
N GLU A 726 -8.75 -23.66 1.34
CA GLU A 726 -8.32 -23.85 2.73
C GLU A 726 -7.25 -24.96 2.90
N ILE A 727 -7.23 -25.99 2.06
CA ILE A 727 -6.14 -26.98 2.09
C ILE A 727 -4.79 -26.33 1.75
N MET A 728 -4.77 -25.36 0.83
CA MET A 728 -3.57 -24.57 0.51
C MET A 728 -3.29 -23.52 1.60
N GLN A 729 -4.29 -22.70 1.92
CA GLN A 729 -4.18 -21.52 2.79
C GLN A 729 -3.89 -21.84 4.26
N LEU A 730 -4.57 -22.82 4.83
CA LEU A 730 -4.60 -23.07 6.28
C LEU A 730 -3.91 -24.38 6.66
N PHE A 731 -3.97 -25.38 5.78
CA PHE A 731 -3.52 -26.74 6.11
C PHE A 731 -2.13 -27.10 5.55
N THR A 732 -1.55 -26.33 4.61
CA THR A 732 -0.24 -26.71 4.01
C THR A 732 0.69 -25.54 3.67
N ILE A 733 0.42 -24.77 2.62
CA ILE A 733 1.40 -23.86 2.01
C ILE A 733 1.26 -22.41 2.47
N GLY A 734 0.13 -21.99 3.03
CA GLY A 734 -0.08 -20.61 3.44
C GLY A 734 -0.31 -19.65 2.26
N LEU A 735 -0.51 -18.37 2.56
CA LEU A 735 -0.77 -17.31 1.55
C LEU A 735 0.48 -16.83 0.81
N HIS A 736 1.65 -16.88 1.45
CA HIS A 736 2.89 -16.29 0.96
C HIS A 736 4.05 -17.28 1.06
N GLU A 737 4.97 -17.25 0.10
CA GLU A 737 6.19 -18.04 0.13
C GLU A 737 6.99 -17.77 1.41
N LEU A 738 7.53 -18.83 1.98
CA LEU A 738 8.32 -18.80 3.22
C LEU A 738 9.75 -19.22 2.92
N ASN A 739 10.69 -18.54 3.57
CA ASN A 739 12.01 -19.07 3.77
C ASN A 739 11.93 -20.35 4.66
N PRO A 740 12.94 -21.25 4.61
CA PRO A 740 12.97 -22.46 5.44
C PRO A 740 12.90 -22.23 6.96
N ASP A 741 13.12 -21.01 7.43
CA ASP A 741 13.01 -20.58 8.84
C ASP A 741 11.64 -19.99 9.20
N GLY A 742 10.68 -20.00 8.27
CA GLY A 742 9.33 -19.47 8.45
C GLY A 742 9.21 -17.95 8.37
N THR A 743 10.29 -17.23 8.03
CA THR A 743 10.19 -15.81 7.62
C THR A 743 9.62 -15.70 6.20
N LEU A 744 9.08 -14.53 5.85
CA LEU A 744 8.50 -14.31 4.52
C LEU A 744 9.60 -14.27 3.45
N ARG A 745 9.38 -14.96 2.34
CA ARG A 745 10.20 -14.77 1.15
C ARG A 745 9.67 -13.56 0.39
N LEU A 746 10.56 -12.59 0.16
CA LEU A 746 10.22 -11.33 -0.51
C LEU A 746 10.67 -11.36 -1.97
N ASP A 747 9.89 -10.71 -2.82
CA ASP A 747 10.29 -10.41 -4.20
C ASP A 747 11.39 -9.31 -4.20
N PRO A 748 11.98 -8.98 -5.36
CA PRO A 748 12.99 -7.93 -5.44
C PRO A 748 12.49 -6.55 -4.96
N ASN A 749 11.18 -6.28 -5.08
CA ASN A 749 10.52 -5.04 -4.62
C ASN A 749 10.21 -5.04 -3.11
N GLY A 750 10.57 -6.08 -2.37
CA GLY A 750 10.28 -6.22 -0.93
C GLY A 750 8.87 -6.71 -0.60
N GLN A 751 8.10 -7.17 -1.59
CA GLN A 751 6.73 -7.66 -1.39
C GLN A 751 6.71 -9.17 -1.07
N PRO A 752 5.87 -9.63 -0.13
CA PRO A 752 5.66 -11.06 0.10
C PRO A 752 5.12 -11.75 -1.15
N ILE A 753 5.83 -12.78 -1.64
CA ILE A 753 5.45 -13.52 -2.86
C ILE A 753 4.21 -14.39 -2.57
N PRO A 754 3.07 -14.28 -3.28
CA PRO A 754 1.94 -15.19 -3.10
C PRO A 754 2.26 -16.62 -3.54
N THR A 755 1.75 -17.62 -2.80
CA THR A 755 1.93 -19.05 -3.13
C THR A 755 1.04 -19.54 -4.29
N TYR A 756 -0.09 -18.90 -4.51
CA TYR A 756 -1.09 -19.27 -5.52
C TYR A 756 -1.95 -18.06 -5.95
N THR A 757 -2.64 -18.21 -7.09
CA THR A 757 -3.61 -17.21 -7.59
C THR A 757 -5.04 -17.76 -7.51
N GLN A 758 -6.05 -16.92 -7.78
CA GLN A 758 -7.43 -17.39 -7.94
C GLN A 758 -7.55 -18.47 -9.02
N GLU A 759 -6.81 -18.35 -10.13
CA GLU A 759 -6.80 -19.37 -11.18
C GLU A 759 -6.28 -20.71 -10.63
N THR A 760 -5.23 -20.68 -9.80
CA THR A 760 -4.75 -21.89 -9.10
C THR A 760 -5.84 -22.52 -8.23
N ILE A 761 -6.62 -21.71 -7.49
CA ILE A 761 -7.73 -22.22 -6.68
C ILE A 761 -8.77 -22.92 -7.57
N VAL A 762 -9.16 -22.31 -8.70
CA VAL A 762 -10.10 -22.89 -9.67
C VAL A 762 -9.58 -24.22 -10.23
N GLN A 763 -8.31 -24.30 -10.63
CA GLN A 763 -7.74 -25.55 -11.17
C GLN A 763 -7.60 -26.64 -10.09
N VAL A 764 -7.27 -26.26 -8.84
CA VAL A 764 -7.19 -27.18 -7.71
C VAL A 764 -8.59 -27.68 -7.29
N ALA A 765 -9.63 -26.83 -7.35
CA ALA A 765 -11.02 -27.21 -7.05
C ALA A 765 -11.50 -28.40 -7.90
N LYS A 766 -11.06 -28.47 -9.17
CA LYS A 766 -11.34 -29.61 -10.07
C LYS A 766 -10.83 -30.95 -9.51
N VAL A 767 -9.68 -31.00 -8.84
CA VAL A 767 -9.14 -32.23 -8.21
C VAL A 767 -10.13 -32.82 -7.20
N PHE A 768 -10.85 -31.94 -6.49
CA PHE A 768 -11.82 -32.30 -5.46
C PHE A 768 -13.23 -32.51 -5.98
N THR A 769 -13.43 -32.61 -7.29
CA THR A 769 -14.72 -32.99 -7.88
C THR A 769 -14.91 -34.50 -7.94
N GLY A 770 -16.16 -34.97 -7.83
CA GLY A 770 -16.53 -36.38 -7.91
C GLY A 770 -16.37 -37.16 -6.60
N TRP A 771 -15.93 -36.56 -5.50
CA TRP A 771 -15.81 -37.27 -4.21
C TRP A 771 -17.16 -37.29 -3.49
N GLY A 772 -17.60 -38.48 -3.07
CA GLY A 772 -18.90 -38.68 -2.44
C GLY A 772 -18.86 -39.75 -1.34
N TYR A 773 -19.96 -39.94 -0.61
CA TYR A 773 -20.04 -40.94 0.46
C TYR A 773 -19.62 -42.35 0.01
N GLY A 774 -18.89 -43.06 0.88
CA GLY A 774 -18.50 -44.45 0.68
C GLY A 774 -19.70 -45.40 0.71
N ASN A 775 -19.94 -46.11 -0.40
CA ASN A 775 -21.01 -47.10 -0.57
C ASN A 775 -20.41 -48.53 -0.71
N GLY A 776 -21.07 -49.54 -0.13
CA GLY A 776 -20.64 -50.94 -0.22
C GLY A 776 -20.96 -51.62 -1.56
N ALA A 777 -21.78 -51.00 -2.42
CA ALA A 777 -22.09 -51.53 -3.74
C ALA A 777 -20.98 -51.23 -4.76
N ALA A 778 -20.30 -52.28 -5.25
CA ALA A 778 -19.24 -52.19 -6.24
C ALA A 778 -19.77 -51.90 -7.67
N ASN A 779 -20.24 -50.68 -7.91
CA ASN A 779 -20.40 -50.13 -9.27
C ASN A 779 -20.49 -48.59 -9.26
N ALA A 780 -19.33 -47.92 -9.20
CA ALA A 780 -19.21 -46.45 -9.21
C ALA A 780 -19.47 -45.80 -10.60
N THR A 781 -20.04 -46.55 -11.54
CA THR A 781 -20.11 -46.24 -12.98
C THR A 781 -21.51 -45.92 -13.51
N ALA A 782 -22.58 -46.04 -12.71
CA ALA A 782 -23.96 -45.94 -13.21
C ALA A 782 -24.86 -44.94 -12.47
N THR A 783 -25.32 -43.92 -13.20
CA THR A 783 -26.42 -42.96 -12.92
C THR A 783 -26.18 -41.84 -11.90
N ALA A 784 -26.62 -40.63 -12.29
CA ALA A 784 -26.51 -39.41 -11.49
C ALA A 784 -27.33 -39.43 -10.17
N ASN A 785 -28.39 -40.26 -10.13
CA ASN A 785 -29.24 -40.44 -8.96
C ASN A 785 -28.46 -40.98 -7.75
N LEU A 786 -27.39 -41.76 -7.96
CA LEU A 786 -26.62 -42.35 -6.87
C LEU A 786 -25.58 -41.41 -6.27
N PHE A 787 -24.93 -40.52 -7.04
CA PHE A 787 -23.95 -39.59 -6.47
C PHE A 787 -24.60 -38.63 -5.46
N ARG A 788 -25.72 -38.00 -5.83
CA ARG A 788 -26.47 -37.09 -4.96
C ARG A 788 -27.45 -37.81 -4.01
N GLY A 789 -27.94 -39.00 -4.38
CA GLY A 789 -28.91 -39.78 -3.59
C GLY A 789 -28.33 -40.93 -2.73
N SER A 790 -27.02 -41.20 -2.80
CA SER A 790 -26.37 -42.25 -1.99
C SER A 790 -26.65 -42.06 -0.48
N PRO A 791 -26.88 -43.16 0.27
CA PRO A 791 -27.00 -43.10 1.72
C PRO A 791 -25.77 -42.45 2.35
N ALA A 792 -25.99 -41.61 3.36
CA ALA A 792 -24.91 -40.90 4.01
C ALA A 792 -24.03 -41.85 4.85
N ASN A 793 -22.72 -41.72 4.71
CA ASN A 793 -21.73 -42.48 5.48
C ASN A 793 -20.74 -41.50 6.11
N TYR A 794 -20.84 -41.33 7.43
CA TYR A 794 -20.08 -40.33 8.19
C TYR A 794 -18.77 -40.87 8.79
N ILE A 795 -18.44 -42.14 8.52
CA ILE A 795 -17.33 -42.87 9.14
C ILE A 795 -16.29 -43.28 8.09
N ASN A 796 -16.73 -43.93 7.01
CA ASN A 796 -15.83 -44.41 5.97
C ASN A 796 -15.31 -43.26 5.10
N PRO A 797 -14.10 -43.37 4.53
CA PRO A 797 -13.60 -42.41 3.56
C PRO A 797 -14.55 -42.21 2.37
N MET A 798 -14.56 -40.99 1.84
CA MET A 798 -15.20 -40.67 0.57
C MET A 798 -14.57 -41.48 -0.56
N MET A 799 -15.39 -41.86 -1.54
CA MET A 799 -14.96 -42.55 -2.75
C MET A 799 -15.15 -41.66 -3.99
N LEU A 800 -14.36 -41.92 -5.03
CA LEU A 800 -14.48 -41.24 -6.30
C LEU A 800 -15.67 -41.79 -7.11
N TRP A 801 -16.44 -40.88 -7.69
CA TRP A 801 -17.50 -41.12 -8.67
C TRP A 801 -17.06 -40.52 -10.01
N PRO A 802 -16.37 -41.28 -10.90
CA PRO A 802 -15.64 -40.72 -12.03
C PRO A 802 -16.47 -39.86 -12.99
N ALA A 803 -17.76 -40.18 -13.17
CA ALA A 803 -18.67 -39.39 -14.00
C ALA A 803 -18.79 -37.92 -13.56
N PHE A 804 -18.58 -37.63 -12.27
CA PHE A 804 -18.65 -36.30 -11.66
C PHE A 804 -17.29 -35.62 -11.48
N HIS A 805 -16.19 -36.31 -11.81
CA HIS A 805 -14.85 -35.76 -11.76
C HIS A 805 -14.53 -34.98 -13.04
N ASP A 806 -13.87 -33.83 -12.89
CA ASP A 806 -13.29 -33.04 -13.97
C ASP A 806 -11.93 -33.63 -14.34
N ASP A 807 -11.86 -34.42 -15.41
CA ASP A 807 -10.65 -35.11 -15.87
C ASP A 807 -9.83 -34.26 -16.89
N THR A 808 -10.06 -32.94 -16.93
CA THR A 808 -9.24 -32.00 -17.74
C THR A 808 -7.86 -31.79 -17.11
N ALA A 809 -6.90 -31.28 -17.89
CA ALA A 809 -5.59 -30.92 -17.34
C ALA A 809 -5.72 -29.74 -16.35
N LYS A 810 -4.90 -29.74 -15.28
CA LYS A 810 -5.01 -28.78 -14.18
C LYS A 810 -3.64 -28.19 -13.88
N THR A 811 -3.48 -26.88 -14.04
CA THR A 811 -2.26 -26.17 -13.64
C THR A 811 -2.38 -25.76 -12.18
N ILE A 812 -1.57 -26.37 -11.31
CA ILE A 812 -1.53 -26.07 -9.87
C ILE A 812 -0.36 -25.12 -9.55
N PHE A 813 -0.19 -24.80 -8.26
CA PHE A 813 0.89 -23.96 -7.74
C PHE A 813 2.29 -24.44 -8.18
N GLY A 814 3.25 -23.51 -8.27
CA GLY A 814 4.59 -23.79 -8.80
C GLY A 814 4.63 -24.13 -10.30
N GLY A 815 3.54 -23.91 -11.05
CA GLY A 815 3.46 -24.19 -12.49
C GLY A 815 3.38 -25.68 -12.85
N LYS A 816 3.17 -26.57 -11.87
CA LYS A 816 3.05 -28.01 -12.08
C LYS A 816 1.72 -28.31 -12.77
N VAL A 817 1.74 -29.16 -13.80
CA VAL A 817 0.54 -29.58 -14.54
C VAL A 817 0.19 -31.02 -14.17
N ILE A 818 -1.03 -31.21 -13.68
CA ILE A 818 -1.68 -32.51 -13.55
C ILE A 818 -2.27 -32.87 -14.94
N PRO A 819 -1.85 -33.98 -15.59
CA PRO A 819 -2.33 -34.35 -16.93
C PRO A 819 -3.84 -34.63 -16.99
N ALA A 820 -4.43 -34.43 -18.17
CA ALA A 820 -5.81 -34.86 -18.44
C ALA A 820 -5.91 -36.39 -18.56
N GLY A 821 -7.07 -36.96 -18.24
CA GLY A 821 -7.40 -38.35 -18.55
C GLY A 821 -6.75 -39.40 -17.65
N GLN A 822 -6.12 -39.01 -16.54
CA GLN A 822 -5.46 -39.95 -15.61
C GLN A 822 -6.33 -40.34 -14.41
N GLY A 823 -7.51 -39.71 -14.26
CA GLY A 823 -8.53 -40.08 -13.28
C GLY A 823 -8.30 -39.54 -11.86
N GLY A 824 -9.40 -39.19 -11.20
CA GLY A 824 -9.40 -38.41 -9.95
C GLY A 824 -8.61 -38.98 -8.77
N VAL A 825 -8.42 -40.30 -8.67
CA VAL A 825 -7.59 -40.91 -7.62
C VAL A 825 -6.12 -40.52 -7.81
N LYS A 826 -5.63 -40.52 -9.05
CA LYS A 826 -4.26 -40.11 -9.36
C LYS A 826 -4.09 -38.60 -9.25
N ASP A 827 -5.08 -37.82 -9.68
CA ASP A 827 -5.07 -36.37 -9.52
C ASP A 827 -5.00 -35.95 -8.05
N LEU A 828 -5.80 -36.59 -7.18
CA LEU A 828 -5.74 -36.36 -5.75
C LEU A 828 -4.35 -36.70 -5.20
N LYS A 829 -3.80 -37.85 -5.58
CA LYS A 829 -2.46 -38.25 -5.15
C LYS A 829 -1.41 -37.23 -5.57
N ASP A 830 -1.35 -36.89 -6.86
CA ASP A 830 -0.36 -35.96 -7.43
C ASP A 830 -0.49 -34.56 -6.81
N MET A 831 -1.71 -34.07 -6.56
CA MET A 831 -1.97 -32.80 -5.90
C MET A 831 -1.46 -32.79 -4.44
N LEU A 832 -1.84 -33.80 -3.65
CA LEU A 832 -1.45 -33.89 -2.24
C LEU A 832 0.06 -34.11 -2.08
N ASP A 833 0.68 -34.89 -2.97
CA ASP A 833 2.14 -35.02 -3.04
C ASP A 833 2.79 -33.65 -3.28
N SER A 834 2.27 -32.90 -4.27
CA SER A 834 2.76 -31.54 -4.59
C SER A 834 2.64 -30.58 -3.42
N LEU A 835 1.55 -30.62 -2.65
CA LEU A 835 1.41 -29.80 -1.44
C LEU A 835 2.46 -30.14 -0.39
N VAL A 836 2.71 -31.43 -0.14
CA VAL A 836 3.69 -31.82 0.89
C VAL A 836 5.12 -31.57 0.41
N GLU A 837 5.42 -31.78 -0.87
CA GLU A 837 6.70 -31.44 -1.51
C GLU A 837 7.00 -29.93 -1.50
N HIS A 838 5.97 -29.07 -1.53
CA HIS A 838 6.12 -27.63 -1.60
C HIS A 838 7.03 -27.07 -0.48
N PRO A 839 7.96 -26.13 -0.79
CA PRO A 839 8.92 -25.61 0.20
C PRO A 839 8.29 -25.07 1.48
N ASN A 840 7.15 -24.36 1.38
CA ASN A 840 6.46 -23.78 2.54
C ASN A 840 5.94 -24.80 3.57
N THR A 841 5.55 -26.01 3.15
CA THR A 841 4.77 -26.90 4.02
C THR A 841 5.54 -27.30 5.28
N ALA A 842 6.86 -27.44 5.16
CA ALA A 842 7.74 -27.73 6.28
C ALA A 842 7.77 -26.60 7.34
N PRO A 843 8.19 -25.35 7.04
CA PRO A 843 8.16 -24.25 8.01
C PRO A 843 6.75 -23.87 8.46
N PHE A 844 5.74 -23.94 7.59
CA PHE A 844 4.36 -23.60 7.93
C PHE A 844 3.77 -24.54 9.00
N ILE A 845 3.83 -25.86 8.78
CA ILE A 845 3.36 -26.85 9.76
C ILE A 845 4.22 -26.84 11.02
N SER A 846 5.54 -26.70 10.89
CA SER A 846 6.45 -26.63 12.04
C SER A 846 6.10 -25.45 12.95
N ARG A 847 5.93 -24.24 12.40
CA ARG A 847 5.55 -23.05 13.17
C ARG A 847 4.21 -23.25 13.90
N GLN A 848 3.18 -23.73 13.21
CA GLN A 848 1.87 -23.95 13.82
C GLN A 848 1.93 -24.99 14.95
N LEU A 849 2.60 -26.13 14.76
CA LEU A 849 2.74 -27.14 15.81
C LEU A 849 3.52 -26.61 17.02
N ILE A 850 4.59 -25.82 16.82
CA ILE A 850 5.32 -25.18 17.92
C ILE A 850 4.41 -24.19 18.67
N GLN A 851 3.56 -23.42 17.97
CA GLN A 851 2.59 -22.53 18.61
C GLN A 851 1.53 -23.28 19.43
N ARG A 852 0.98 -24.39 18.93
CA ARG A 852 -0.02 -25.18 19.68
C ARG A 852 0.59 -25.96 20.86
N LEU A 853 1.87 -26.32 20.81
CA LEU A 853 2.54 -27.15 21.83
C LEU A 853 3.41 -26.38 22.84
N VAL A 854 4.17 -25.36 22.42
CA VAL A 854 5.29 -24.79 23.21
C VAL A 854 5.17 -23.27 23.45
N THR A 855 5.24 -22.44 22.40
CA THR A 855 5.41 -20.97 22.51
C THR A 855 4.72 -20.25 21.36
N SER A 856 4.05 -19.12 21.62
CA SER A 856 3.37 -18.32 20.59
C SER A 856 4.37 -17.70 19.59
N ASN A 857 5.61 -17.52 20.03
CA ASN A 857 6.69 -16.82 19.32
C ASN A 857 7.97 -17.69 19.26
N PRO A 858 8.02 -18.74 18.42
CA PRO A 858 9.26 -19.45 18.16
C PRO A 858 10.23 -18.58 17.35
N SER A 859 11.54 -18.70 17.61
CA SER A 859 12.51 -18.02 16.75
C SER A 859 12.54 -18.62 15.34
N PRO A 860 13.01 -17.87 14.31
CA PRO A 860 13.28 -18.45 13.00
C PRO A 860 14.24 -19.63 13.07
N GLY A 861 15.23 -19.60 13.98
CA GLY A 861 16.13 -20.73 14.21
C GLY A 861 15.42 -22.00 14.69
N TYR A 862 14.42 -21.87 15.56
CA TYR A 862 13.60 -23.00 16.03
C TYR A 862 12.74 -23.57 14.90
N VAL A 863 12.01 -22.71 14.18
CA VAL A 863 11.20 -23.12 13.04
C VAL A 863 12.08 -23.80 11.97
N TYR A 864 13.27 -23.26 11.68
CA TYR A 864 14.23 -23.84 10.75
C TYR A 864 14.64 -25.26 11.14
N ARG A 865 15.07 -25.49 12.39
CA ARG A 865 15.52 -26.82 12.86
C ARG A 865 14.40 -27.87 12.75
N VAL A 866 13.18 -27.51 13.16
CA VAL A 866 12.01 -28.40 13.06
C VAL A 866 11.59 -28.61 11.59
N ALA A 867 11.64 -27.58 10.76
CA ALA A 867 11.37 -27.67 9.32
C ALA A 867 12.38 -28.55 8.57
N GLN A 868 13.66 -28.55 8.98
CA GLN A 868 14.65 -29.51 8.46
C GLN A 868 14.26 -30.96 8.83
N THR A 869 13.83 -31.22 10.07
CA THR A 869 13.32 -32.55 10.47
C THR A 869 12.05 -32.94 9.71
N PHE A 870 11.13 -31.99 9.44
CA PHE A 870 9.98 -32.25 8.57
C PHE A 870 10.42 -32.58 7.14
N ALA A 871 11.40 -31.85 6.60
CA ALA A 871 11.91 -32.07 5.25
C ALA A 871 12.61 -33.43 5.10
N ASN A 872 13.35 -33.86 6.13
CA ASN A 872 14.02 -35.16 6.22
C ASN A 872 14.23 -35.53 7.70
N ASN A 873 13.63 -36.63 8.15
CA ASN A 873 13.74 -37.13 9.53
C ASN A 873 15.11 -37.75 9.90
N GLY A 874 16.10 -37.67 9.01
CA GLY A 874 17.41 -38.32 9.13
C GLY A 874 17.50 -39.68 8.40
N ALA A 875 16.37 -40.23 7.96
CA ALA A 875 16.28 -41.47 7.17
C ALA A 875 15.74 -41.23 5.75
N GLY A 876 15.70 -39.98 5.29
CA GLY A 876 15.17 -39.61 3.97
C GLY A 876 13.65 -39.47 3.91
N VAL A 877 12.94 -39.61 5.03
CA VAL A 877 11.47 -39.53 5.07
C VAL A 877 11.03 -38.10 5.36
N ARG A 878 10.27 -37.51 4.44
CA ARG A 878 9.61 -36.21 4.58
C ARG A 878 8.26 -36.37 5.28
N GLY A 879 7.94 -35.45 6.19
CA GLY A 879 6.65 -35.36 6.87
C GLY A 879 6.43 -36.35 8.02
N ASP A 880 7.48 -36.95 8.59
CA ASP A 880 7.38 -37.80 9.78
C ASP A 880 7.01 -36.95 11.02
N LEU A 881 5.74 -37.02 11.45
CA LEU A 881 5.23 -36.25 12.57
C LEU A 881 5.78 -36.73 13.92
N GLY A 882 6.17 -38.01 14.04
CA GLY A 882 6.84 -38.52 15.23
C GLY A 882 8.24 -37.93 15.41
N ALA A 883 8.99 -37.77 14.32
CA ALA A 883 10.27 -37.06 14.32
C ALA A 883 10.09 -35.56 14.59
N VAL A 884 9.12 -34.90 13.94
CA VAL A 884 8.82 -33.48 14.11
C VAL A 884 8.39 -33.15 15.55
N VAL A 885 7.48 -33.90 16.16
CA VAL A 885 7.07 -33.70 17.56
C VAL A 885 8.25 -33.85 18.53
N ARG A 886 9.15 -34.80 18.27
CA ARG A 886 10.38 -34.97 19.06
C ARG A 886 11.33 -33.78 18.89
N ALA A 887 11.51 -33.27 17.67
CA ALA A 887 12.32 -32.09 17.40
C ALA A 887 11.74 -30.84 18.11
N ILE A 888 10.41 -30.67 18.10
CA ILE A 888 9.72 -29.59 18.81
C ILE A 888 10.00 -29.66 20.31
N LEU A 889 9.69 -30.78 20.97
CA LEU A 889 9.71 -30.86 22.44
C LEU A 889 11.12 -30.89 23.03
N LEU A 890 12.14 -31.26 22.25
CA LEU A 890 13.54 -31.34 22.69
C LEU A 890 14.41 -30.16 22.23
N ASP A 891 13.86 -29.19 21.50
CA ASP A 891 14.63 -28.04 21.00
C ASP A 891 15.25 -27.22 22.14
N ALA A 892 16.43 -26.64 21.87
CA ALA A 892 17.15 -25.78 22.80
C ALA A 892 16.28 -24.62 23.33
N GLU A 893 15.41 -24.02 22.53
CA GLU A 893 14.51 -22.95 22.99
C GLU A 893 13.41 -23.49 23.92
N ALA A 894 12.84 -24.66 23.62
CA ALA A 894 11.84 -25.31 24.46
C ALA A 894 12.41 -25.76 25.82
N ARG A 895 13.68 -26.18 25.85
CA ARG A 895 14.31 -26.79 27.04
C ARG A 895 15.21 -25.83 27.83
N SER A 896 15.76 -24.77 27.24
CA SER A 896 16.64 -23.82 27.94
C SER A 896 15.93 -23.07 29.07
N PRO A 897 16.43 -23.10 30.32
CA PRO A 897 15.94 -22.25 31.40
C PRO A 897 16.18 -20.76 31.15
N ALA A 898 17.26 -20.40 30.43
CA ALA A 898 17.57 -19.01 30.11
C ALA A 898 16.56 -18.43 29.12
N VAL A 899 16.15 -19.19 28.11
CA VAL A 899 15.12 -18.79 27.15
C VAL A 899 13.76 -18.67 27.85
N ALA A 900 13.39 -19.66 28.67
CA ALA A 900 12.16 -19.60 29.47
C ALA A 900 12.14 -18.45 30.48
N GLY A 901 13.31 -17.98 30.94
CA GLY A 901 13.43 -16.80 31.81
C GLY A 901 13.05 -15.47 31.13
N THR A 902 13.06 -15.40 29.80
CA THR A 902 12.74 -14.17 29.05
C THR A 902 11.27 -13.77 29.15
N ALA A 903 10.98 -12.50 28.88
CA ALA A 903 9.61 -11.98 28.80
C ALA A 903 8.91 -12.29 27.46
N THR A 904 9.68 -12.65 26.42
CA THR A 904 9.18 -12.86 25.05
C THR A 904 8.87 -14.33 24.73
N PHE A 905 9.31 -15.27 25.58
CA PHE A 905 9.09 -16.70 25.40
C PHE A 905 7.89 -17.24 26.20
N GLY A 906 7.11 -18.11 25.56
CA GLY A 906 5.97 -18.81 26.13
C GLY A 906 4.68 -18.53 25.36
N LYS A 907 3.56 -18.96 25.93
CA LYS A 907 2.21 -18.68 25.45
C LYS A 907 1.23 -18.57 26.62
N MET A 908 0.09 -17.94 26.41
CA MET A 908 -1.03 -18.14 27.33
C MET A 908 -1.50 -19.60 27.21
N LYS A 909 -1.80 -20.26 28.34
CA LYS A 909 -2.45 -21.57 28.34
C LYS A 909 -3.89 -21.38 27.90
N GLU A 910 -4.27 -22.15 26.88
CA GLU A 910 -5.66 -22.27 26.46
C GLU A 910 -6.56 -22.61 27.67
N PRO A 911 -7.71 -21.94 27.84
CA PRO A 911 -8.55 -22.11 29.03
C PRO A 911 -9.07 -23.54 29.20
N LEU A 912 -9.25 -24.28 28.10
CA LEU A 912 -9.55 -25.71 28.10
C LEU A 912 -8.41 -26.54 28.72
N LEU A 913 -7.15 -26.23 28.36
CA LEU A 913 -5.97 -26.90 28.92
C LEU A 913 -5.75 -26.57 30.40
N ARG A 914 -6.10 -25.35 30.85
CA ARG A 914 -6.07 -25.00 32.28
C ARG A 914 -7.07 -25.86 33.09
N ALA A 915 -8.23 -26.16 32.52
CA ALA A 915 -9.19 -27.07 33.14
C ALA A 915 -8.69 -28.53 33.17
N THR A 916 -8.11 -29.05 32.08
CA THR A 916 -7.54 -30.42 32.10
C THR A 916 -6.36 -30.53 33.06
N VAL A 917 -5.51 -29.50 33.18
CA VAL A 917 -4.41 -29.43 34.16
C VAL A 917 -4.95 -29.54 35.58
N LEU A 918 -6.00 -28.79 35.93
CA LEU A 918 -6.67 -28.92 37.22
C LEU A 918 -7.13 -30.35 37.47
N PHE A 919 -7.92 -30.92 36.54
CA PHE A 919 -8.50 -32.25 36.72
C PHE A 919 -7.44 -33.36 36.81
N ARG A 920 -6.36 -33.30 36.02
CA ARG A 920 -5.24 -34.25 36.11
C ARG A 920 -4.45 -34.12 37.42
N ALA A 921 -4.14 -32.89 37.85
CA ALA A 921 -3.36 -32.64 39.06
C ALA A 921 -4.02 -33.17 40.34
N VAL A 922 -5.35 -33.22 40.39
CA VAL A 922 -6.14 -33.59 41.59
C VAL A 922 -6.99 -34.87 41.40
N ALA A 923 -6.62 -35.72 40.43
CA ALA A 923 -7.31 -36.97 40.11
C ALA A 923 -8.85 -36.81 39.99
N GLY A 924 -9.26 -35.77 39.26
CA GLY A 924 -10.65 -35.44 38.99
C GLY A 924 -11.36 -36.53 38.19
N GLY A 925 -12.61 -36.81 38.54
CA GLY A 925 -13.40 -37.83 37.86
C GLY A 925 -14.84 -37.86 38.34
N SER A 926 -15.59 -38.85 37.89
CA SER A 926 -17.03 -39.03 38.17
C SER A 926 -17.29 -40.44 38.71
N ASN A 927 -18.29 -40.59 39.57
CA ASN A 927 -18.66 -41.88 40.15
C ASN A 927 -19.50 -42.73 39.20
N SER A 928 -20.27 -42.11 38.31
CA SER A 928 -20.90 -42.80 37.18
C SER A 928 -19.92 -43.08 36.03
N GLY A 929 -18.65 -42.66 36.17
CA GLY A 929 -17.62 -42.70 35.14
C GLY A 929 -17.87 -41.76 33.96
N ARG A 930 -18.80 -40.79 34.08
CA ARG A 930 -19.17 -39.87 32.99
C ARG A 930 -18.52 -38.51 33.24
N PHE A 931 -17.83 -37.96 32.25
CA PHE A 931 -17.14 -36.68 32.38
C PHE A 931 -17.99 -35.54 31.79
N ASN A 932 -19.26 -35.44 32.20
CA ASN A 932 -20.17 -34.43 31.65
C ASN A 932 -19.77 -33.03 32.16
N ILE A 933 -19.30 -32.19 31.25
CA ILE A 933 -19.04 -30.78 31.46
C ILE A 933 -19.97 -30.02 30.51
N PRO A 934 -21.08 -29.44 31.00
CA PRO A 934 -22.06 -28.76 30.16
C PRO A 934 -21.56 -27.36 29.74
N ASN A 935 -21.78 -27.01 28.47
CA ASN A 935 -21.47 -25.70 27.88
C ASN A 935 -20.07 -25.12 28.25
N PRO A 936 -18.96 -25.88 28.06
CA PRO A 936 -17.62 -25.36 28.29
C PRO A 936 -17.32 -24.16 27.39
N GLU A 937 -17.85 -24.12 26.16
CA GLU A 937 -17.66 -22.99 25.24
C GLU A 937 -18.24 -21.68 25.78
N GLY A 938 -19.38 -21.69 26.48
CA GLY A 938 -19.98 -20.49 27.07
C GLY A 938 -19.19 -19.92 28.24
N SER A 939 -18.32 -20.71 28.89
CA SER A 939 -17.52 -20.27 30.03
C SER A 939 -16.04 -20.07 29.70
N LEU A 940 -15.50 -20.85 28.76
CA LEU A 940 -14.08 -20.89 28.39
C LEU A 940 -13.80 -20.31 26.99
N ALA A 941 -14.83 -19.98 26.20
CA ALA A 941 -14.73 -19.70 24.77
C ALA A 941 -14.09 -20.83 23.93
N GLN A 942 -14.01 -22.05 24.49
CA GLN A 942 -13.45 -23.23 23.84
C GLN A 942 -14.20 -24.50 24.25
N ALA A 943 -14.38 -25.39 23.27
CA ALA A 943 -14.79 -26.78 23.48
C ALA A 943 -14.28 -27.61 22.29
N ALA A 944 -13.76 -28.82 22.54
CA ALA A 944 -13.10 -29.61 21.50
C ALA A 944 -14.03 -29.86 20.29
N LEU A 945 -13.53 -29.59 19.07
CA LEU A 945 -14.31 -29.61 17.81
C LEU A 945 -15.56 -28.71 17.78
N ARG A 946 -15.60 -27.61 18.55
CA ARG A 946 -16.66 -26.57 18.51
C ARG A 946 -16.08 -25.20 18.13
N ALA A 947 -15.14 -25.16 17.19
CA ALA A 947 -14.54 -23.92 16.71
C ALA A 947 -15.60 -22.98 16.09
N PRO A 948 -15.52 -21.66 16.32
CA PRO A 948 -16.46 -20.70 15.74
C PRO A 948 -16.26 -20.50 14.23
N THR A 949 -15.02 -20.68 13.73
CA THR A 949 -14.66 -20.47 12.32
C THR A 949 -13.63 -21.51 11.85
N VAL A 950 -13.33 -21.52 10.54
CA VAL A 950 -12.25 -22.33 9.95
C VAL A 950 -10.86 -21.97 10.48
N PHE A 951 -10.68 -20.75 11.03
CA PHE A 951 -9.45 -20.32 11.71
C PHE A 951 -9.33 -20.88 13.14
N ASN A 952 -10.15 -21.86 13.51
CA ASN A 952 -10.28 -22.41 14.85
C ASN A 952 -10.78 -21.35 15.87
N PHE A 953 -10.48 -21.51 17.16
CA PHE A 953 -10.81 -20.54 18.22
C PHE A 953 -10.06 -19.21 18.08
N TYR A 954 -8.87 -19.22 17.48
CA TYR A 954 -7.99 -18.06 17.37
C TYR A 954 -6.94 -18.24 16.25
N GLU A 955 -6.58 -17.12 15.62
CA GLU A 955 -5.68 -17.07 14.46
C GLU A 955 -4.20 -17.25 14.88
N PRO A 956 -3.41 -18.08 14.17
CA PRO A 956 -1.98 -18.28 14.46
C PRO A 956 -1.11 -17.00 14.43
N ASN A 957 -1.61 -15.96 13.76
CA ASN A 957 -0.94 -14.67 13.58
C ASN A 957 -1.64 -13.53 14.35
N PHE A 958 -2.59 -13.80 15.25
CA PHE A 958 -3.22 -12.73 16.03
C PHE A 958 -2.19 -12.03 16.93
N VAL A 959 -2.27 -10.71 16.95
CA VAL A 959 -1.42 -9.82 17.73
C VAL A 959 -2.30 -9.00 18.64
N LEU A 960 -1.99 -8.98 19.94
CA LEU A 960 -2.65 -8.09 20.89
C LEU A 960 -2.10 -6.66 20.73
N PRO A 961 -2.94 -5.65 20.43
CA PRO A 961 -2.48 -4.26 20.26
C PRO A 961 -1.76 -3.70 21.48
N GLY A 962 -0.89 -2.72 21.27
CA GLY A 962 -0.11 -2.09 22.33
C GLY A 962 1.26 -2.74 22.53
N ALA A 963 1.65 -3.06 23.78
CA ALA A 963 3.02 -3.47 24.11
C ALA A 963 3.47 -4.76 23.43
N VAL A 964 2.56 -5.72 23.21
CA VAL A 964 2.85 -7.00 22.54
C VAL A 964 3.10 -6.77 21.04
N ALA A 965 2.22 -6.01 20.39
CA ALA A 965 2.41 -5.57 18.99
C ALA A 965 3.70 -4.77 18.79
N ALA A 966 4.00 -3.83 19.69
CA ALA A 966 5.20 -3.00 19.65
C ALA A 966 6.50 -3.80 19.81
N ALA A 967 6.46 -4.92 20.55
CA ALA A 967 7.56 -5.87 20.63
C ALA A 967 7.69 -6.77 19.38
N GLY A 968 6.73 -6.70 18.44
CA GLY A 968 6.67 -7.57 17.25
C GLY A 968 6.30 -9.01 17.58
N LEU A 969 5.50 -9.23 18.63
CA LEU A 969 5.12 -10.56 19.10
C LEU A 969 3.67 -10.89 18.75
N TYR A 970 3.43 -12.15 18.44
CA TYR A 970 2.12 -12.77 18.34
C TYR A 970 1.61 -13.15 19.73
N ALA A 971 0.28 -13.11 19.92
CA ALA A 971 -0.36 -13.61 21.13
C ALA A 971 -1.68 -14.34 20.80
N PRO A 972 -1.65 -15.42 19.99
CA PRO A 972 -2.83 -16.05 19.42
C PRO A 972 -3.93 -16.34 20.45
N GLU A 973 -3.54 -16.94 21.57
CA GLU A 973 -4.45 -17.36 22.65
C GLU A 973 -5.16 -16.19 23.35
N TYR A 974 -4.65 -14.96 23.25
CA TYR A 974 -5.31 -13.78 23.81
C TYR A 974 -6.54 -13.33 23.00
N GLN A 975 -6.73 -13.81 21.76
CA GLN A 975 -7.93 -13.47 20.96
C GLN A 975 -9.23 -13.97 21.62
N ILE A 976 -9.14 -14.98 22.48
CA ILE A 976 -10.25 -15.53 23.29
C ILE A 976 -10.20 -15.10 24.77
N LEU A 977 -9.26 -14.22 25.15
CA LEU A 977 -9.23 -13.55 26.45
C LEU A 977 -9.86 -12.15 26.32
N THR A 978 -11.17 -12.09 26.51
CA THR A 978 -11.96 -10.86 26.49
C THR A 978 -12.33 -10.45 27.92
N ASP A 979 -12.86 -9.23 28.11
CA ASP A 979 -13.37 -8.78 29.40
C ASP A 979 -14.39 -9.76 30.01
N THR A 980 -15.21 -10.38 29.17
CA THR A 980 -16.13 -11.46 29.57
C THR A 980 -15.39 -12.71 30.02
N THR A 981 -14.46 -13.24 29.22
CA THR A 981 -13.81 -14.52 29.55
C THR A 981 -12.77 -14.41 30.66
N ALA A 982 -12.23 -13.22 30.91
CA ALA A 982 -11.44 -12.90 32.09
C ALA A 982 -12.24 -13.11 33.40
N ILE A 983 -13.57 -13.01 33.35
CA ILE A 983 -14.48 -13.27 34.49
C ILE A 983 -15.02 -14.70 34.46
N THR A 984 -15.49 -15.20 33.30
CA THR A 984 -16.12 -16.53 33.22
C THR A 984 -15.13 -17.69 33.39
N GLN A 985 -13.86 -17.54 33.01
CA GLN A 985 -12.86 -18.60 33.20
C GLN A 985 -12.56 -18.85 34.69
N PRO A 986 -12.22 -17.85 35.54
CA PRO A 986 -12.13 -18.04 36.99
C PRO A 986 -13.42 -18.63 37.61
N ASN A 987 -14.59 -18.18 37.18
CA ASN A 987 -15.87 -18.70 37.69
C ASN A 987 -16.10 -20.18 37.32
N PHE A 988 -15.67 -20.61 36.13
CA PHE A 988 -15.65 -22.02 35.75
C PHE A 988 -14.71 -22.82 36.66
N TYR A 989 -13.47 -22.37 36.86
CA TYR A 989 -12.54 -23.08 37.74
C TYR A 989 -13.06 -23.15 39.19
N TYR A 990 -13.66 -22.05 39.68
CA TYR A 990 -14.31 -22.01 40.99
C TYR A 990 -15.44 -23.04 41.09
N SER A 991 -16.37 -23.10 40.12
CA SER A 991 -17.50 -24.03 40.21
C SER A 991 -17.05 -25.49 40.32
N TYR A 992 -16.00 -25.90 39.61
CA TYR A 992 -15.45 -27.26 39.72
C TYR A 992 -14.58 -27.49 40.96
N ILE A 993 -13.88 -26.47 41.49
CA ILE A 993 -13.09 -26.59 42.74
C ILE A 993 -14.00 -26.75 43.97
N TYR A 994 -15.13 -26.04 43.99
CA TYR A 994 -16.06 -26.05 45.11
C TYR A 994 -17.22 -27.07 44.93
N THR A 995 -17.37 -27.67 43.76
CA THR A 995 -18.21 -28.88 43.57
C THR A 995 -17.50 -30.09 44.15
N ASN A 996 -18.08 -30.69 45.20
CA ASN A 996 -17.56 -31.94 45.75
C ASN A 996 -17.80 -33.10 44.77
N ARG A 997 -16.77 -33.95 44.59
CA ARG A 997 -17.01 -35.35 44.27
C ARG A 997 -17.57 -36.01 45.51
N SER A 998 -18.82 -36.43 45.47
CA SER A 998 -19.38 -37.24 46.56
C SER A 998 -18.63 -38.58 46.62
N ALA A 999 -18.46 -39.17 47.80
CA ALA A 999 -18.00 -40.56 47.91
C ALA A 999 -19.15 -41.57 47.73
N THR A 1000 -20.40 -41.11 47.83
CA THR A 1000 -21.60 -41.96 47.94
C THR A 1000 -22.61 -41.77 46.80
N ASP A 1001 -22.59 -40.64 46.11
CA ASP A 1001 -23.46 -40.39 44.96
C ASP A 1001 -22.89 -41.05 43.69
N LEU A 1002 -23.33 -42.28 43.43
CA LEU A 1002 -22.98 -43.03 42.21
C LEU A 1002 -23.66 -42.47 40.94
N ALA A 1003 -24.65 -41.59 41.07
CA ALA A 1003 -25.33 -40.95 39.95
C ALA A 1003 -24.64 -39.64 39.50
N GLN A 1004 -23.62 -39.16 40.22
CA GLN A 1004 -22.86 -37.95 39.85
C GLN A 1004 -22.20 -38.10 38.47
N GLN A 1005 -22.76 -37.41 37.47
CA GLN A 1005 -22.29 -37.42 36.07
C GLN A 1005 -21.29 -36.31 35.71
N THR A 1006 -21.01 -35.37 36.61
CA THR A 1006 -20.04 -34.29 36.40
C THR A 1006 -18.68 -34.65 36.99
N VAL A 1007 -17.61 -34.03 36.47
CA VAL A 1007 -16.27 -34.16 37.04
C VAL A 1007 -16.23 -33.47 38.40
N GLY A 1008 -15.81 -34.19 39.44
CA GLY A 1008 -15.50 -33.65 40.76
C GLY A 1008 -14.06 -34.00 41.17
N LEU A 1009 -13.47 -33.19 42.05
CA LEU A 1009 -12.06 -33.33 42.45
C LEU A 1009 -11.86 -34.40 43.54
N ASN A 1010 -10.74 -35.12 43.53
CA ASN A 1010 -10.32 -35.99 44.63
C ASN A 1010 -9.25 -35.31 45.48
N LEU A 1011 -9.67 -34.72 46.61
CA LEU A 1011 -8.79 -33.96 47.49
C LEU A 1011 -8.08 -34.81 48.56
N ALA A 1012 -8.25 -36.13 48.60
CA ALA A 1012 -7.74 -36.99 49.69
C ALA A 1012 -6.23 -36.81 49.94
N ASN A 1013 -5.41 -36.84 48.89
CA ASN A 1013 -3.95 -36.66 48.97
C ASN A 1013 -3.54 -35.22 49.33
N TRP A 1014 -4.43 -34.24 49.08
CA TRP A 1014 -4.18 -32.82 49.32
C TRP A 1014 -4.59 -32.37 50.73
N LEU A 1015 -5.61 -33.01 51.32
CA LEU A 1015 -6.05 -32.76 52.70
C LEU A 1015 -4.94 -33.02 53.73
N ALA A 1016 -4.07 -34.01 53.48
CA ALA A 1016 -2.88 -34.26 54.30
C ALA A 1016 -1.90 -33.07 54.35
N LEU A 1017 -1.93 -32.17 53.36
CA LEU A 1017 -1.11 -30.96 53.27
C LEU A 1017 -1.83 -29.69 53.73
N ALA A 1018 -3.13 -29.75 54.06
CA ALA A 1018 -3.93 -28.56 54.43
C ALA A 1018 -3.33 -27.76 55.59
N ARG A 1019 -2.65 -28.45 56.53
CA ARG A 1019 -2.01 -27.86 57.72
C ARG A 1019 -0.53 -27.52 57.53
N THR A 1020 0.03 -27.76 56.34
CA THR A 1020 1.38 -27.35 55.92
C THR A 1020 1.32 -26.45 54.67
N PRO A 1021 0.81 -25.20 54.78
CA PRO A 1021 0.50 -24.36 53.60
C PRO A 1021 1.66 -24.14 52.63
N ALA A 1022 2.91 -24.05 53.13
CA ALA A 1022 4.10 -23.97 52.27
C ALA A 1022 4.19 -25.20 51.34
N THR A 1023 4.21 -26.41 51.90
CA THR A 1023 4.27 -27.66 51.14
C THR A 1023 3.08 -27.83 50.20
N LEU A 1024 1.87 -27.45 50.63
CA LEU A 1024 0.67 -27.46 49.79
C LEU A 1024 0.83 -26.54 48.58
N VAL A 1025 1.21 -25.27 48.80
CA VAL A 1025 1.37 -24.28 47.73
C VAL A 1025 2.53 -24.61 46.80
N ASP A 1026 3.64 -25.15 47.31
CA ASP A 1026 4.78 -25.56 46.47
C ASP A 1026 4.42 -26.73 45.53
N ASN A 1027 3.66 -27.73 46.02
CA ASN A 1027 3.17 -28.82 45.17
C ASN A 1027 2.14 -28.35 44.13
N LEU A 1028 1.25 -27.42 44.51
CA LEU A 1028 0.29 -26.83 43.58
C LEU A 1028 0.97 -25.94 42.53
N ASN A 1029 1.96 -25.13 42.92
CA ASN A 1029 2.80 -24.35 42.01
C ASN A 1029 3.51 -25.27 41.00
N LEU A 1030 4.08 -26.39 41.47
CA LEU A 1030 4.73 -27.37 40.60
C LEU A 1030 3.77 -27.97 39.56
N LEU A 1031 2.56 -28.40 39.95
CA LEU A 1031 1.62 -29.04 39.02
C LEU A 1031 0.85 -28.05 38.12
N LEU A 1032 0.37 -26.93 38.67
CA LEU A 1032 -0.54 -26.01 37.96
C LEU A 1032 0.22 -24.89 37.23
N ALA A 1033 1.37 -24.47 37.76
CA ALA A 1033 2.19 -23.36 37.25
C ALA A 1033 3.62 -23.79 36.84
N ALA A 1034 3.92 -25.09 36.79
CA ALA A 1034 5.25 -25.64 36.46
C ALA A 1034 6.39 -25.03 37.32
N GLY A 1035 6.11 -24.69 38.58
CA GLY A 1035 7.07 -24.08 39.51
C GLY A 1035 7.39 -22.61 39.25
N SER A 1036 6.73 -21.96 38.27
CA SER A 1036 7.11 -20.62 37.79
C SER A 1036 6.64 -19.45 38.66
N MET A 1037 5.87 -19.68 39.74
CA MET A 1037 5.45 -18.62 40.65
C MET A 1037 6.64 -18.01 41.41
N PRO A 1038 6.82 -16.67 41.40
CA PRO A 1038 7.81 -16.02 42.25
C PRO A 1038 7.55 -16.31 43.73
N LYS A 1039 8.62 -16.41 44.53
CA LYS A 1039 8.53 -16.68 45.97
C LYS A 1039 7.63 -15.69 46.73
N ALA A 1040 7.65 -14.42 46.35
CA ALA A 1040 6.75 -13.40 46.92
C ALA A 1040 5.25 -13.66 46.61
N SER A 1041 4.94 -14.32 45.50
CA SER A 1041 3.56 -14.74 45.16
C SER A 1041 3.15 -15.99 45.94
N THR A 1042 4.02 -16.99 46.07
CA THR A 1042 3.71 -18.17 46.87
C THR A 1042 3.58 -17.82 48.35
N ASP A 1043 4.44 -16.95 48.89
CA ASP A 1043 4.37 -16.48 50.29
C ASP A 1043 3.05 -15.76 50.62
N ARG A 1044 2.48 -15.00 49.68
CA ARG A 1044 1.15 -14.38 49.84
C ARG A 1044 0.04 -15.43 49.95
N ILE A 1045 0.09 -16.49 49.14
CA ILE A 1045 -0.88 -17.58 49.18
C ILE A 1045 -0.70 -18.42 50.45
N VAL A 1046 0.55 -18.71 50.84
CA VAL A 1046 0.91 -19.41 52.08
C VAL A 1046 0.38 -18.66 53.31
N ALA A 1047 0.55 -17.33 53.36
CA ALA A 1047 0.02 -16.49 54.43
C ALA A 1047 -1.52 -16.50 54.46
N ALA A 1048 -2.18 -16.35 53.30
CA ALA A 1048 -3.64 -16.35 53.20
C ALA A 1048 -4.24 -17.69 53.65
N VAL A 1049 -3.73 -18.81 53.14
CA VAL A 1049 -4.16 -20.17 53.52
C VAL A 1049 -3.80 -20.48 54.98
N GLY A 1050 -2.66 -19.99 55.46
CA GLY A 1050 -2.23 -20.12 56.85
C GLY A 1050 -3.18 -19.47 57.86
N ALA A 1051 -3.75 -18.32 57.51
CA ALA A 1051 -4.69 -17.55 58.34
C ALA A 1051 -6.11 -18.17 58.40
N MET A 1052 -6.46 -19.09 57.51
CA MET A 1052 -7.75 -19.79 57.54
C MET A 1052 -7.83 -20.80 58.69
N PRO A 1053 -9.02 -21.10 59.26
CA PRO A 1053 -9.17 -22.12 60.31
C PRO A 1053 -8.65 -23.50 59.88
N ALA A 1054 -8.08 -24.26 60.83
CA ALA A 1054 -7.53 -25.60 60.60
C ALA A 1054 -7.90 -26.58 61.74
N ASN A 1055 -9.16 -26.52 62.16
CA ASN A 1055 -9.69 -27.24 63.32
C ASN A 1055 -10.65 -28.39 62.95
N SER A 1056 -10.99 -28.55 61.67
CA SER A 1056 -11.93 -29.55 61.18
C SER A 1056 -11.61 -29.99 59.74
N VAL A 1057 -12.13 -31.15 59.33
CA VAL A 1057 -12.02 -31.62 57.93
C VAL A 1057 -12.64 -30.61 56.96
N ALA A 1058 -13.74 -29.95 57.34
CA ALA A 1058 -14.35 -28.89 56.53
C ALA A 1058 -13.39 -27.72 56.33
N SER A 1059 -12.77 -27.20 57.40
CA SER A 1059 -11.83 -26.09 57.29
C SER A 1059 -10.52 -26.47 56.56
N ASP A 1060 -10.05 -27.70 56.74
CA ASP A 1060 -8.91 -28.24 55.98
C ASP A 1060 -9.24 -28.39 54.48
N THR A 1061 -10.49 -28.74 54.13
CA THR A 1061 -10.98 -28.80 52.74
C THR A 1061 -11.00 -27.41 52.10
N GLU A 1062 -11.52 -26.40 52.81
CA GLU A 1062 -11.55 -25.03 52.32
C GLU A 1062 -10.14 -24.43 52.13
N ARG A 1063 -9.18 -24.79 52.99
CA ARG A 1063 -7.76 -24.45 52.83
C ARG A 1063 -7.17 -25.01 51.55
N VAL A 1064 -7.44 -26.28 51.24
CA VAL A 1064 -7.00 -26.92 49.98
C VAL A 1064 -7.65 -26.27 48.76
N ARG A 1065 -8.97 -26.07 48.78
CA ARG A 1065 -9.72 -25.42 47.68
C ARG A 1065 -9.22 -24.00 47.40
N SER A 1066 -9.02 -23.22 48.45
CA SER A 1066 -8.49 -21.85 48.35
C SER A 1066 -7.07 -21.83 47.77
N ALA A 1067 -6.20 -22.75 48.21
CA ALA A 1067 -4.85 -22.88 47.64
C ALA A 1067 -4.88 -23.24 46.14
N ILE A 1068 -5.70 -24.22 45.74
CA ILE A 1068 -5.87 -24.62 44.34
C ILE A 1068 -6.36 -23.42 43.51
N TYR A 1069 -7.40 -22.72 43.98
CA TYR A 1069 -7.99 -21.59 43.27
C TYR A 1069 -6.97 -20.45 43.08
N LEU A 1070 -6.33 -20.00 44.16
CA LEU A 1070 -5.35 -18.90 44.13
C LEU A 1070 -4.13 -19.21 43.25
N VAL A 1071 -3.66 -20.46 43.22
CA VAL A 1071 -2.59 -20.87 42.30
C VAL A 1071 -3.10 -20.91 40.87
N LEU A 1072 -4.22 -21.59 40.58
CA LEU A 1072 -4.74 -21.78 39.22
C LEU A 1072 -5.16 -20.49 38.52
N THR A 1073 -5.67 -19.50 39.26
CA THR A 1073 -6.04 -18.19 38.74
C THR A 1073 -4.88 -17.20 38.69
N SER A 1074 -3.68 -17.56 39.18
CA SER A 1074 -2.50 -16.70 39.08
C SER A 1074 -2.05 -16.49 37.63
N PRO A 1075 -1.41 -15.34 37.30
CA PRO A 1075 -0.83 -15.12 35.98
C PRO A 1075 0.16 -16.22 35.57
N GLN A 1076 0.94 -16.75 36.51
CA GLN A 1076 1.92 -17.81 36.24
C GLN A 1076 1.27 -19.16 35.93
N ALA A 1077 0.14 -19.49 36.55
CA ALA A 1077 -0.64 -20.67 36.12
C ALA A 1077 -1.32 -20.46 34.77
N ALA A 1078 -1.62 -19.22 34.38
CA ALA A 1078 -2.20 -18.89 33.07
C ALA A 1078 -1.18 -18.86 31.91
N ILE A 1079 0.14 -18.85 32.17
CA ILE A 1079 1.19 -18.87 31.15
C ILE A 1079 1.86 -20.25 31.08
N GLN A 1080 2.15 -20.71 29.87
CA GLN A 1080 3.04 -21.84 29.57
C GLN A 1080 4.39 -21.32 29.13
N LYS A 1081 5.46 -21.92 29.65
CA LYS A 1081 6.86 -21.69 29.28
C LYS A 1081 7.56 -23.03 29.04
#